data_AF-W8BRL8-F1
#
_entry.id   AF-W8BRL8-F1
#
_cell.length_a   1.000
_cell.length_b   1.000
_cell.length_c   1.000
_cell.angle_alpha   90.00
_cell.angle_beta   90.00
_cell.angle_gamma   90.00
#
_symmetry.space_group_name_H-M   'P 1'
#
loop_
_entity.id
_entity.type
_entity.pdbx_description
1 polymer ?
#
loop_
_entity_poly.entity_id
_entity_poly.type
_entity_poly.pdbx_seq_one_letter_code
_entity_poly.pdbx_strand_id
1 'polypeptide(L)'
;KKTPVNLTHIENGDLTVKKTPVNLTHIENGDLTEKEFELQKKFQYLYDMKSLLPARRPLLPGYPAWYRKLCKKVPKNYDAPQTDWAPGATEIGTGMQIAPKLLSLCWEGYPLHYIREYGWGFLVPFRTAPYPPVESNDGVNPYRIPIRKLAERCPVPKTIDVESLETQEFGYDMAAFNNELNFKLGKKEYYKKEPKDHTNGIYKGAGIWCKQILEGCCFFLKLPHKNGSSFRVGNPLSKDFLNKFSENVLSSGDSAEGSAKRVIDIARMMSYWRNNRDRIIGQMVVWLNKDDLPEELKNNSNINDITECGAICPQVVACGTLTRRAMEPTWMTASNSQRERIGSELRSMVQAPAGYRIVGADVDSQELWIASVLGDAYACGIHGATPLGWMTISGSKSNGTDMHSITAKAVGISRDHAKVINYARIYGAGQNFAEVLLKQFNPTFSETEARSKAQKMFAITKGKRVYNLREEFLDNYENRSYSGYEALKLAASCNRAVKEMFHHPRWVGGTESAMFNRLEEIAISDCPKTPFLNCRLSRALEVNGGDENRFLPTRINWVVQSGAVDFLHLMLVCMRWLMGTKVRFSLSFHDEVRYLVKEELAYKTALALHTTNLLTRSFCSFRLGLSDLPMSVAFFSSVEVDTVLRKDSTMDCKTPSNPHGLHIGYGIPPGESLNIYDALSKAGGGDLRKWEWIK
;
A
#
# COMPACT_ATOMS: atom_id res chain seq x y z
N LYS A 1 -25.79 -24.48 -29.30
CA LYS A 1 -27.10 -24.31 -29.95
C LYS A 1 -26.92 -24.59 -31.43
N LYS A 2 -27.74 -25.50 -31.94
CA LYS A 2 -27.68 -26.13 -33.26
C LYS A 2 -27.74 -25.10 -34.40
N THR A 3 -26.95 -25.33 -35.44
CA THR A 3 -27.24 -24.96 -36.83
C THR A 3 -28.58 -25.59 -37.26
N PRO A 4 -29.35 -24.93 -38.14
CA PRO A 4 -30.19 -25.63 -39.10
C PRO A 4 -29.45 -25.71 -40.43
N VAL A 5 -29.26 -26.94 -40.87
CA VAL A 5 -28.98 -27.33 -42.25
C VAL A 5 -30.28 -27.15 -43.04
N ASN A 6 -30.21 -26.51 -44.21
CA ASN A 6 -31.16 -26.75 -45.30
C ASN A 6 -30.37 -27.27 -46.49
N LEU A 7 -30.66 -28.52 -46.85
CA LEU A 7 -30.16 -29.28 -47.99
C LEU A 7 -30.96 -28.92 -49.24
N THR A 8 -30.28 -28.79 -50.38
CA THR A 8 -30.83 -29.22 -51.69
C THR A 8 -29.70 -29.69 -52.59
N HIS A 9 -29.71 -31.00 -52.88
CA HIS A 9 -29.25 -31.74 -54.06
C HIS A 9 -27.96 -31.35 -54.82
N ILE A 10 -27.09 -32.37 -54.95
CA ILE A 10 -26.02 -32.48 -55.95
C ILE A 10 -26.60 -33.30 -57.11
N GLU A 11 -26.64 -32.74 -58.31
CA GLU A 11 -26.74 -33.51 -59.56
C GLU A 11 -25.91 -32.81 -60.64
N ASN A 12 -25.03 -33.59 -61.27
CA ASN A 12 -24.27 -33.36 -62.49
C ASN A 12 -23.20 -32.24 -62.46
N GLY A 13 -21.95 -32.68 -62.67
CA GLY A 13 -20.79 -31.83 -62.79
C GLY A 13 -20.88 -30.90 -63.98
N ASP A 14 -21.16 -29.63 -63.70
CA ASP A 14 -20.74 -28.47 -64.45
C ASP A 14 -20.81 -27.25 -63.52
N LEU A 15 -19.65 -26.67 -63.18
CA LEU A 15 -19.59 -25.43 -62.41
C LEU A 15 -19.97 -24.26 -63.34
N THR A 16 -21.27 -24.08 -63.57
CA THR A 16 -21.79 -22.83 -64.14
C THR A 16 -21.62 -21.72 -63.11
N VAL A 17 -20.63 -20.86 -63.32
CA VAL A 17 -20.45 -19.61 -62.55
C VAL A 17 -21.66 -18.71 -62.82
N LYS A 18 -22.64 -18.68 -61.91
CA LYS A 18 -23.61 -17.59 -61.86
C LYS A 18 -22.86 -16.30 -61.52
N LYS A 19 -22.50 -15.54 -62.55
CA LYS A 19 -22.08 -14.13 -62.41
C LYS A 19 -23.29 -13.34 -61.91
N THR A 20 -23.45 -13.23 -60.61
CA THR A 20 -24.22 -12.14 -60.02
C THR A 20 -23.36 -10.88 -60.17
N PRO A 21 -23.77 -9.87 -60.96
CA PRO A 21 -23.05 -8.60 -61.01
C PRO A 21 -23.27 -7.94 -59.65
N VAL A 22 -22.23 -7.89 -58.81
CA VAL A 22 -22.27 -7.06 -57.62
C VAL A 22 -22.14 -5.63 -58.12
N ASN A 23 -23.23 -4.87 -57.96
CA ASN A 23 -23.32 -3.44 -58.20
C ASN A 23 -22.03 -2.74 -57.77
N LEU A 24 -21.26 -2.32 -58.77
CA LEU A 24 -20.26 -1.29 -58.60
C LEU A 24 -21.02 -0.06 -58.12
N THR A 25 -20.62 0.47 -56.96
CA THR A 25 -20.77 1.89 -56.70
C THR A 25 -20.19 2.60 -57.93
N HIS A 26 -21.07 3.18 -58.74
CA HIS A 26 -20.71 4.17 -59.72
C HIS A 26 -19.91 5.24 -58.98
N ILE A 27 -18.59 5.17 -59.08
CA ILE A 27 -17.76 6.36 -58.88
C ILE A 27 -18.08 7.19 -60.12
N GLU A 28 -18.75 8.31 -59.91
CA GLU A 28 -18.98 9.30 -60.95
C GLU A 28 -17.63 9.59 -61.61
N ASN A 29 -17.55 9.39 -62.93
CA ASN A 29 -16.39 9.71 -63.74
C ASN A 29 -16.24 11.23 -63.89
N GLY A 30 -16.05 11.94 -62.78
CA GLY A 30 -15.72 13.35 -62.73
C GLY A 30 -14.59 13.53 -61.72
N ASP A 31 -13.46 14.04 -62.19
CA ASP A 31 -12.27 14.44 -61.42
C ASP A 31 -11.25 13.35 -61.04
N LEU A 32 -10.83 12.56 -62.03
CA LEU A 32 -9.51 11.90 -61.99
C LEU A 32 -8.57 12.62 -62.96
N THR A 33 -7.42 13.08 -62.46
CA THR A 33 -6.36 13.63 -63.31
C THR A 33 -5.82 12.55 -64.26
N GLU A 34 -5.27 12.94 -65.43
CA GLU A 34 -4.74 11.97 -66.43
C GLU A 34 -3.78 10.94 -65.80
N LYS A 35 -2.98 11.38 -64.82
CA LYS A 35 -2.03 10.55 -64.08
C LYS A 35 -2.72 9.52 -63.18
N GLU A 36 -3.86 9.86 -62.58
CA GLU A 36 -4.66 8.93 -61.79
C GLU A 36 -5.35 7.91 -62.68
N PHE A 37 -5.79 8.31 -63.88
CA PHE A 37 -6.36 7.40 -64.86
C PHE A 37 -5.33 6.40 -65.39
N GLU A 38 -4.10 6.84 -65.68
CA GLU A 38 -2.98 5.97 -66.03
C GLU A 38 -2.63 4.98 -64.91
N LEU A 39 -2.57 5.45 -63.66
CA LEU A 39 -2.30 4.60 -62.51
C LEU A 39 -3.43 3.59 -62.27
N GLN A 40 -4.69 4.01 -62.41
CA GLN A 40 -5.84 3.13 -62.28
C GLN A 40 -5.79 2.04 -63.34
N LYS A 41 -5.49 2.38 -64.59
CA LYS A 41 -5.34 1.42 -65.69
C LYS A 41 -4.17 0.46 -65.45
N LYS A 42 -3.04 0.96 -64.94
CA LYS A 42 -1.84 0.16 -64.59
C LYS A 42 -2.11 -0.83 -63.45
N PHE A 43 -2.93 -0.46 -62.47
CA PHE A 43 -3.24 -1.27 -61.29
C PHE A 43 -4.61 -1.95 -61.34
N GLN A 44 -5.35 -1.84 -62.44
CA GLN A 44 -6.69 -2.42 -62.59
C GLN A 44 -6.72 -3.92 -62.29
N TYR A 45 -5.69 -4.66 -62.72
CA TYR A 45 -5.55 -6.09 -62.46
C TYR A 45 -5.55 -6.44 -60.95
N LEU A 46 -5.05 -5.55 -60.07
CA LEU A 46 -5.09 -5.75 -58.62
C LEU A 46 -6.50 -5.57 -58.06
N TYR A 47 -7.28 -4.65 -58.63
CA TYR A 47 -8.67 -4.45 -58.25
C TYR A 47 -9.55 -5.61 -58.73
N ASP A 48 -9.27 -6.18 -59.89
CA ASP A 48 -9.97 -7.37 -60.41
C ASP A 48 -9.70 -8.61 -59.54
N MET A 49 -8.49 -8.72 -58.98
CA MET A 49 -8.11 -9.74 -57.98
C MET A 49 -8.81 -9.59 -56.62
N LYS A 50 -9.58 -8.52 -56.38
CA LYS A 50 -10.36 -8.33 -55.14
C LYS A 50 -11.32 -9.48 -54.87
N SER A 51 -11.85 -10.11 -55.92
CA SER A 51 -12.74 -11.28 -55.86
C SER A 51 -12.07 -12.53 -55.27
N LEU A 52 -10.73 -12.60 -55.32
CA LEU A 52 -9.92 -13.69 -54.78
C LEU A 52 -9.60 -13.52 -53.29
N LEU A 53 -9.92 -12.36 -52.69
CA LEU A 53 -9.66 -12.11 -51.28
C LEU A 53 -10.72 -12.77 -50.39
N PRO A 54 -10.33 -13.37 -49.24
CA PRO A 54 -11.29 -13.92 -48.29
C PRO A 54 -12.32 -12.87 -47.83
N ALA A 55 -13.58 -13.29 -47.72
CA ALA A 55 -14.68 -12.43 -47.28
C ALA A 55 -14.41 -11.76 -45.91
N ARG A 56 -13.65 -12.44 -45.04
CA ARG A 56 -13.16 -11.90 -43.76
C ARG A 56 -11.65 -11.70 -43.83
N ARG A 57 -11.21 -10.47 -44.09
CA ARG A 57 -9.78 -10.12 -44.09
C ARG A 57 -9.21 -10.21 -42.66
N PRO A 58 -8.19 -11.06 -42.40
CA PRO A 58 -7.51 -11.03 -41.12
C PRO A 58 -6.75 -9.71 -40.98
N LEU A 59 -6.66 -9.18 -39.76
CA LEU A 59 -5.85 -8.00 -39.46
C LEU A 59 -4.37 -8.35 -39.75
N LEU A 60 -3.69 -7.58 -40.61
CA LEU A 60 -2.28 -7.77 -40.98
C LEU A 60 -1.94 -9.22 -41.43
N PRO A 61 -2.44 -9.68 -42.59
CA PRO A 61 -2.10 -10.99 -43.13
C PRO A 61 -0.57 -11.13 -43.31
N GLY A 62 -0.03 -12.30 -42.98
CA GLY A 62 1.43 -12.56 -42.99
C GLY A 62 2.15 -12.28 -41.67
N TYR A 63 1.55 -11.51 -40.74
CA TYR A 63 2.16 -11.25 -39.44
C TYR A 63 1.85 -12.34 -38.40
N PRO A 64 2.80 -12.62 -37.47
CA PRO A 64 2.59 -13.59 -36.39
C PRO A 64 1.34 -13.31 -35.56
N ALA A 65 0.67 -14.36 -35.08
CA ALA A 65 -0.56 -14.22 -34.29
C ALA A 65 -0.36 -13.41 -32.99
N TRP A 66 0.83 -13.45 -32.39
CA TRP A 66 1.14 -12.66 -31.20
C TRP A 66 1.22 -11.15 -31.51
N TYR A 67 1.77 -10.76 -32.66
CA TYR A 67 1.90 -9.36 -33.06
C TYR A 67 0.54 -8.78 -33.46
N ARG A 68 -0.26 -9.55 -34.20
CA ARG A 68 -1.63 -9.15 -34.56
C ARG A 68 -2.53 -8.87 -33.37
N LYS A 69 -2.29 -9.54 -32.23
CA LYS A 69 -3.01 -9.30 -30.96
C LYS A 69 -2.62 -7.99 -30.27
N LEU A 70 -1.51 -7.35 -30.68
CA LEU A 70 -1.06 -6.07 -30.13
C LEU A 70 -1.57 -4.88 -30.94
N CYS A 71 -2.18 -5.10 -32.10
CA CYS A 71 -2.60 -4.04 -33.01
C CYS A 71 -4.12 -3.80 -32.92
N LYS A 72 -4.53 -2.54 -32.75
CA LYS A 72 -5.94 -2.16 -32.84
C LYS A 72 -6.45 -2.32 -34.27
N LYS A 73 -7.67 -2.83 -34.44
CA LYS A 73 -8.34 -2.82 -35.75
C LYS A 73 -8.70 -1.40 -36.15
N VAL A 74 -8.57 -1.10 -37.45
CA VAL A 74 -9.02 0.17 -38.03
C VAL A 74 -10.53 0.35 -37.71
N PRO A 75 -10.94 1.44 -37.04
CA PRO A 75 -12.34 1.75 -36.82
C PRO A 75 -13.08 1.90 -38.16
N LYS A 76 -14.36 1.53 -38.20
CA LYS A 76 -15.17 1.67 -39.43
C LYS A 76 -15.36 3.12 -39.88
N ASN A 77 -15.22 4.09 -38.97
CA ASN A 77 -15.39 5.53 -39.21
C ASN A 77 -14.05 6.26 -39.10
N TYR A 78 -13.04 5.80 -39.85
CA TYR A 78 -11.68 6.36 -39.81
C TYR A 78 -11.62 7.83 -40.23
N ASP A 79 -12.53 8.26 -41.11
CA ASP A 79 -12.58 9.64 -41.64
C ASP A 79 -13.20 10.66 -40.68
N ALA A 80 -13.64 10.24 -39.49
CA ALA A 80 -14.13 11.16 -38.47
C ALA A 80 -12.95 11.79 -37.71
N PRO A 81 -12.96 13.12 -37.43
CA PRO A 81 -11.82 13.87 -36.86
C PRO A 81 -11.43 13.50 -35.41
N GLN A 82 -11.96 12.40 -34.86
CA GLN A 82 -11.86 12.06 -33.44
C GLN A 82 -11.57 10.56 -33.21
N THR A 83 -10.71 9.95 -34.03
CA THR A 83 -10.25 8.58 -33.79
C THR A 83 -8.78 8.54 -33.33
N ASP A 84 -8.54 8.15 -32.07
CA ASP A 84 -7.20 7.92 -31.47
C ASP A 84 -6.52 6.63 -32.02
N TRP A 85 -6.83 6.25 -33.26
CA TRP A 85 -6.29 5.04 -33.86
C TRP A 85 -4.97 5.35 -34.57
N ALA A 86 -3.92 4.62 -34.19
CA ALA A 86 -2.64 4.65 -34.88
C ALA A 86 -2.28 3.26 -35.42
N PRO A 87 -1.65 3.18 -36.61
CA PRO A 87 -1.19 1.91 -37.17
C PRO A 87 -0.09 1.28 -36.30
N GLY A 88 -0.11 -0.04 -36.17
CA GLY A 88 0.90 -0.83 -35.44
C GLY A 88 0.46 -1.33 -34.07
N ALA A 89 1.44 -1.74 -33.26
CA ALA A 89 1.24 -2.38 -31.95
C ALA A 89 0.89 -1.36 -30.85
N THR A 90 -0.36 -0.91 -30.85
CA THR A 90 -0.87 0.14 -29.94
C THR A 90 -1.54 -0.39 -28.67
N GLU A 91 -1.87 -1.69 -28.60
CA GLU A 91 -2.45 -2.34 -27.42
C GLU A 91 -1.38 -2.99 -26.52
N ILE A 92 -0.28 -2.29 -26.23
CA ILE A 92 0.76 -2.81 -25.32
C ILE A 92 0.50 -2.30 -23.91
N GLY A 93 0.18 -3.21 -22.99
CA GLY A 93 0.01 -2.91 -21.57
C GLY A 93 0.99 -3.67 -20.67
N THR A 94 1.34 -3.10 -19.51
CA THR A 94 2.18 -3.77 -18.49
C THR A 94 1.52 -5.01 -17.87
N GLY A 95 0.22 -5.21 -18.09
CA GLY A 95 -0.52 -6.43 -17.71
C GLY A 95 -0.33 -7.60 -18.68
N MET A 96 0.22 -7.36 -19.87
CA MET A 96 0.37 -8.40 -20.88
C MET A 96 1.56 -9.29 -20.58
N GLN A 97 1.40 -10.58 -20.85
CA GLN A 97 2.46 -11.57 -20.67
C GLN A 97 3.68 -11.34 -21.58
N ILE A 98 3.53 -10.65 -22.70
CA ILE A 98 4.66 -10.34 -23.59
C ILE A 98 5.48 -9.14 -23.10
N ALA A 99 4.91 -8.25 -22.29
CA ALA A 99 5.54 -7.00 -21.88
C ALA A 99 6.88 -7.19 -21.15
N PRO A 100 7.04 -8.14 -20.19
CA PRO A 100 8.33 -8.38 -19.55
C PRO A 100 9.44 -8.83 -20.52
N LYS A 101 9.07 -9.53 -21.61
CA LYS A 101 10.02 -9.94 -22.65
C LYS A 101 10.41 -8.79 -23.57
N LEU A 102 9.45 -7.94 -23.94
CA LEU A 102 9.72 -6.74 -24.75
C LEU A 102 10.61 -5.73 -24.02
N LEU A 103 10.51 -5.68 -22.69
CA LEU A 103 11.35 -4.83 -21.84
C LEU A 103 12.67 -5.48 -21.44
N SER A 104 12.99 -6.66 -21.99
CA SER A 104 14.21 -7.42 -21.67
C SER A 104 14.46 -7.55 -20.17
N LEU A 105 13.42 -7.82 -19.36
CA LEU A 105 13.57 -7.81 -17.90
C LEU A 105 14.43 -8.97 -17.40
N CYS A 106 15.30 -8.67 -16.43
CA CYS A 106 16.19 -9.60 -15.75
C CYS A 106 15.96 -9.57 -14.23
N TRP A 107 16.05 -10.72 -13.58
CA TRP A 107 16.10 -10.87 -12.13
C TRP A 107 17.54 -11.20 -11.70
N GLU A 108 18.15 -10.34 -10.90
CA GLU A 108 19.54 -10.45 -10.44
C GLU A 108 20.54 -10.65 -11.60
N GLY A 109 20.24 -10.05 -12.77
CA GLY A 109 21.03 -10.18 -13.99
C GLY A 109 20.68 -11.38 -14.88
N TYR A 110 19.76 -12.25 -14.46
CA TYR A 110 19.30 -13.40 -15.25
C TYR A 110 17.98 -13.11 -15.97
N PRO A 111 17.82 -13.49 -17.26
CA PRO A 111 16.65 -13.11 -18.04
C PRO A 111 15.39 -13.83 -17.57
N LEU A 112 14.27 -13.10 -17.55
CA LEU A 112 12.97 -13.63 -17.19
C LEU A 112 12.41 -14.55 -18.28
N HIS A 113 11.81 -15.65 -17.85
CA HIS A 113 11.09 -16.59 -18.70
C HIS A 113 9.77 -17.01 -18.05
N TYR A 114 8.75 -17.26 -18.88
CA TYR A 114 7.45 -17.68 -18.41
C TYR A 114 7.19 -19.13 -18.79
N ILE A 115 6.82 -19.95 -17.81
CA ILE A 115 6.30 -21.32 -18.01
C ILE A 115 4.89 -21.38 -17.46
N ARG A 116 3.95 -21.96 -18.22
CA ARG A 116 2.50 -21.97 -17.88
C ARG A 116 2.18 -22.56 -16.51
N GLU A 117 2.92 -23.60 -16.12
CA GLU A 117 2.72 -24.33 -14.86
C GLU A 117 3.26 -23.52 -13.69
N TYR A 118 4.49 -23.03 -13.80
CA TYR A 118 5.24 -22.39 -12.71
C TYR A 118 5.09 -20.87 -12.62
N GLY A 119 4.60 -20.22 -13.67
CA GLY A 119 4.52 -18.77 -13.82
C GLY A 119 5.83 -18.15 -14.30
N TRP A 120 6.07 -16.91 -13.91
CA TRP A 120 7.33 -16.22 -14.18
C TRP A 120 8.47 -16.71 -13.29
N GLY A 121 9.59 -16.97 -13.94
CA GLY A 121 10.87 -17.28 -13.33
C GLY A 121 12.01 -16.66 -14.14
N PHE A 122 13.22 -17.08 -13.87
CA PHE A 122 14.41 -16.67 -14.60
C PHE A 122 15.30 -17.86 -14.92
N LEU A 123 16.14 -17.69 -15.94
CA LEU A 123 17.00 -18.73 -16.49
C LEU A 123 18.42 -18.57 -15.96
N VAL A 124 18.92 -19.60 -15.28
CA VAL A 124 20.31 -19.67 -14.83
C VAL A 124 21.03 -20.76 -15.62
N PRO A 125 21.94 -20.42 -16.54
CA PRO A 125 22.71 -21.41 -17.27
C PRO A 125 23.74 -22.09 -16.36
N PHE A 126 23.88 -23.41 -16.47
CA PHE A 126 24.97 -24.18 -15.84
C PHE A 126 25.87 -24.87 -16.87
N ARG A 127 25.56 -24.76 -18.16
CA ARG A 127 26.41 -25.16 -19.28
C ARG A 127 26.56 -24.01 -20.26
N THR A 128 27.68 -23.98 -20.96
CA THR A 128 27.96 -23.03 -22.05
C THR A 128 27.72 -23.64 -23.44
N ALA A 129 27.68 -24.97 -23.52
CA ALA A 129 27.43 -25.72 -24.75
C ALA A 129 25.98 -26.25 -24.84
N PRO A 130 25.41 -26.36 -26.06
CA PRO A 130 24.08 -26.93 -26.25
C PRO A 130 24.05 -28.41 -25.82
N TYR A 131 23.00 -28.81 -25.09
CA TYR A 131 22.75 -30.20 -24.74
C TYR A 131 21.31 -30.60 -25.13
N PRO A 132 21.07 -31.81 -25.68
CA PRO A 132 22.04 -32.76 -26.23
C PRO A 132 22.82 -32.18 -27.44
N PRO A 133 24.06 -32.61 -27.74
CA PRO A 133 24.87 -32.05 -28.84
C PRO A 133 24.07 -31.94 -30.15
N VAL A 134 24.29 -30.86 -30.93
CA VAL A 134 23.62 -30.69 -32.22
C VAL A 134 24.18 -31.75 -33.18
N GLU A 135 23.40 -32.77 -33.52
CA GLU A 135 23.69 -33.62 -34.67
C GLU A 135 23.40 -32.82 -35.95
N SER A 136 24.30 -32.87 -36.92
CA SER A 136 24.38 -31.98 -38.09
C SER A 136 23.18 -32.01 -39.05
N ASN A 137 22.18 -32.88 -38.81
CA ASN A 137 21.05 -33.09 -39.72
C ASN A 137 19.66 -32.73 -39.14
N ASP A 138 19.56 -32.29 -37.88
CA ASP A 138 18.30 -31.78 -37.37
C ASP A 138 18.15 -30.31 -37.72
N GLY A 139 17.25 -30.02 -38.67
CA GLY A 139 16.86 -28.66 -39.04
C GLY A 139 16.65 -27.82 -37.78
N VAL A 140 17.35 -26.67 -37.72
CA VAL A 140 17.42 -25.73 -36.60
C VAL A 140 16.11 -25.70 -35.81
N ASN A 141 16.01 -26.47 -34.72
CA ASN A 141 14.82 -26.45 -33.88
C ASN A 141 14.68 -25.01 -33.34
N PRO A 142 13.68 -24.23 -33.80
CA PRO A 142 13.59 -22.81 -33.46
C PRO A 142 13.22 -22.59 -31.99
N TYR A 143 12.88 -23.65 -31.26
CA TYR A 143 12.52 -23.63 -29.84
C TYR A 143 13.71 -23.92 -28.92
N ARG A 144 14.90 -24.18 -29.47
CA ARG A 144 16.10 -24.49 -28.70
C ARG A 144 16.65 -23.26 -27.98
N ILE A 145 17.05 -23.41 -26.72
CA ILE A 145 17.61 -22.30 -25.94
C ILE A 145 18.97 -21.91 -26.52
N PRO A 146 19.18 -20.63 -26.94
CA PRO A 146 20.46 -20.18 -27.48
C PRO A 146 21.47 -19.97 -26.34
N ILE A 147 21.98 -21.08 -25.79
CA ILE A 147 22.79 -21.12 -24.56
C ILE A 147 24.05 -20.25 -24.63
N ARG A 148 24.69 -20.14 -25.81
CA ARG A 148 25.86 -19.27 -26.01
C ARG A 148 25.51 -17.79 -25.80
N LYS A 149 24.45 -17.32 -26.46
CA LYS A 149 23.93 -15.95 -26.30
C LYS A 149 23.40 -15.68 -24.89
N LEU A 150 22.83 -16.70 -24.25
CA LEU A 150 22.35 -16.61 -22.88
C LEU A 150 23.51 -16.47 -21.88
N ALA A 151 24.56 -17.28 -22.04
CA ALA A 151 25.75 -17.27 -21.19
C ALA A 151 26.54 -15.95 -21.33
N GLU A 152 26.62 -15.37 -22.54
CA GLU A 152 27.23 -14.06 -22.77
C GLU A 152 26.51 -12.92 -22.02
N ARG A 153 25.20 -13.04 -21.82
CA ARG A 153 24.36 -12.00 -21.22
C ARG A 153 24.14 -12.18 -19.71
N CYS A 154 24.37 -13.37 -19.18
CA CYS A 154 24.24 -13.67 -17.75
C CYS A 154 25.56 -13.39 -17.01
N PRO A 155 25.51 -12.98 -15.73
CA PRO A 155 26.69 -12.88 -14.88
C PRO A 155 27.17 -14.27 -14.45
N VAL A 156 27.65 -15.08 -15.39
CA VAL A 156 28.23 -16.39 -15.11
C VAL A 156 29.71 -16.20 -14.75
N PRO A 157 30.22 -16.77 -13.65
CA PRO A 157 31.66 -16.79 -13.38
C PRO A 157 32.39 -17.46 -14.56
N LYS A 158 33.40 -16.79 -15.12
CA LYS A 158 34.21 -17.31 -16.25
C LYS A 158 35.11 -18.50 -15.91
N THR A 159 34.99 -19.08 -14.72
CA THR A 159 35.86 -20.16 -14.25
C THR A 159 35.03 -21.20 -13.51
N ILE A 160 34.45 -22.12 -14.26
CA ILE A 160 34.24 -23.48 -13.77
C ILE A 160 34.86 -24.36 -14.85
N ASP A 161 36.15 -24.63 -14.66
CA ASP A 161 36.84 -25.64 -15.44
C ASP A 161 36.29 -27.01 -15.00
N VAL A 162 35.77 -27.75 -15.96
CA VAL A 162 34.96 -28.97 -15.75
C VAL A 162 35.81 -30.12 -15.16
N GLU A 163 37.13 -29.96 -15.09
CA GLU A 163 38.07 -30.96 -14.58
C GLU A 163 38.34 -30.90 -13.06
N SER A 164 37.88 -29.86 -12.36
CA SER A 164 38.28 -29.62 -10.96
C SER A 164 37.40 -30.27 -9.88
N LEU A 165 36.45 -31.14 -10.23
CA LEU A 165 35.58 -31.82 -9.27
C LEU A 165 36.14 -33.16 -8.72
N GLU A 166 37.35 -33.57 -9.11
CA GLU A 166 37.88 -34.90 -8.74
C GLU A 166 39.02 -34.95 -7.71
N THR A 167 39.61 -33.84 -7.23
CA THR A 167 40.75 -33.97 -6.28
C THR A 167 40.90 -32.83 -5.27
N GLN A 168 41.30 -33.21 -4.06
CA GLN A 168 41.23 -32.52 -2.76
C GLN A 168 42.22 -31.36 -2.48
N GLU A 169 41.89 -30.65 -1.38
CA GLU A 169 42.75 -30.08 -0.31
C GLU A 169 43.37 -28.67 -0.35
N PHE A 170 43.48 -28.10 0.87
CA PHE A 170 43.58 -26.69 1.28
C PHE A 170 44.94 -26.00 1.00
N GLY A 171 44.92 -24.69 0.73
CA GLY A 171 46.07 -23.79 0.91
C GLY A 171 45.85 -22.38 0.34
N TYR A 172 45.73 -21.37 1.20
CA TYR A 172 45.54 -19.95 0.88
C TYR A 172 46.86 -19.23 0.55
N ASP A 173 46.86 -18.34 -0.46
CA ASP A 173 47.93 -17.34 -0.66
C ASP A 173 47.36 -15.90 -0.78
N MET A 174 48.05 -14.98 -0.09
CA MET A 174 47.64 -13.65 0.39
C MET A 174 47.75 -12.52 -0.65
N ALA A 175 47.78 -12.84 -1.94
CA ALA A 175 47.81 -11.86 -3.02
C ALA A 175 46.40 -11.45 -3.53
N ALA A 176 45.36 -12.22 -3.17
CA ALA A 176 43.96 -11.92 -3.52
C ALA A 176 43.34 -10.74 -2.74
N PHE A 177 43.98 -10.33 -1.63
CA PHE A 177 43.39 -9.39 -0.66
C PHE A 177 43.35 -7.93 -1.15
N ASN A 178 44.27 -7.50 -2.01
CA ASN A 178 44.30 -6.12 -2.50
C ASN A 178 43.39 -5.85 -3.71
N ASN A 179 43.05 -6.88 -4.50
CA ASN A 179 42.01 -6.77 -5.54
C ASN A 179 40.59 -6.86 -4.95
N GLU A 180 40.46 -7.40 -3.73
CA GLU A 180 39.20 -7.53 -3.00
C GLU A 180 38.73 -6.21 -2.36
N LEU A 181 39.61 -5.23 -2.17
CA LEU A 181 39.25 -3.94 -1.57
C LEU A 181 38.49 -3.02 -2.54
N ASN A 182 38.77 -3.12 -3.85
CA ASN A 182 38.09 -2.34 -4.89
C ASN A 182 36.77 -2.98 -5.39
N PHE A 183 36.57 -4.29 -5.19
CA PHE A 183 35.30 -4.97 -5.48
C PHE A 183 34.30 -4.88 -4.31
N LYS A 184 34.75 -4.46 -3.11
CA LYS A 184 33.94 -4.33 -1.88
C LYS A 184 33.16 -3.03 -1.72
N LEU A 185 33.07 -2.18 -2.76
CA LEU A 185 32.16 -1.01 -2.76
C LEU A 185 30.71 -1.34 -3.17
N GLY A 186 30.40 -2.61 -3.48
CA GLY A 186 29.07 -2.98 -4.03
C GLY A 186 28.28 -4.06 -3.30
N LYS A 187 28.79 -4.69 -2.21
CA LYS A 187 28.05 -5.77 -1.52
C LYS A 187 28.27 -5.75 -0.01
N LYS A 188 27.22 -5.42 0.74
CA LYS A 188 27.08 -5.84 2.14
C LYS A 188 26.74 -7.33 2.14
N GLU A 189 27.62 -8.13 2.72
CA GLU A 189 27.57 -9.58 2.73
C GLU A 189 26.31 -10.13 3.43
N TYR A 190 25.79 -11.19 2.83
CA TYR A 190 24.50 -11.81 3.11
C TYR A 190 24.79 -13.25 3.58
N TYR A 191 24.91 -13.46 4.89
CA TYR A 191 24.95 -14.81 5.45
C TYR A 191 23.52 -15.28 5.72
N LYS A 192 22.98 -16.12 4.83
CA LYS A 192 21.71 -16.84 4.99
C LYS A 192 21.99 -18.32 5.18
N LYS A 193 21.32 -18.93 6.16
CA LYS A 193 21.09 -20.39 6.16
C LYS A 193 20.29 -20.74 4.91
N GLU A 194 20.94 -21.48 4.02
CA GLU A 194 20.43 -21.81 2.69
C GLU A 194 19.07 -22.53 2.78
N PRO A 195 18.04 -22.11 2.01
CA PRO A 195 17.02 -23.06 1.60
C PRO A 195 17.75 -24.13 0.78
N LYS A 196 17.66 -25.42 1.16
CA LYS A 196 18.42 -26.55 0.54
C LYS A 196 18.70 -26.26 -0.93
N ASP A 197 19.93 -25.85 -1.23
CA ASP A 197 20.32 -25.48 -2.58
C ASP A 197 20.43 -26.77 -3.39
N HIS A 198 19.64 -26.88 -4.46
CA HIS A 198 19.71 -28.01 -5.39
C HIS A 198 20.39 -27.58 -6.70
N THR A 199 20.98 -26.38 -6.74
CA THR A 199 21.75 -25.87 -7.89
C THR A 199 23.26 -26.08 -7.73
N ASN A 200 23.69 -26.90 -6.76
CA ASN A 200 25.11 -27.17 -6.46
C ASN A 200 25.95 -25.90 -6.25
N GLY A 201 25.36 -24.82 -5.70
CA GLY A 201 26.06 -23.56 -5.44
C GLY A 201 26.17 -22.61 -6.63
N ILE A 202 25.58 -22.95 -7.78
CA ILE A 202 25.61 -22.14 -9.02
C ILE A 202 24.78 -20.86 -8.88
N TYR A 203 23.71 -20.88 -8.09
CA TYR A 203 22.88 -19.71 -7.83
C TYR A 203 22.58 -19.56 -6.33
N LYS A 204 23.05 -18.45 -5.74
CA LYS A 204 22.92 -18.14 -4.30
C LYS A 204 21.90 -17.04 -3.99
N GLY A 205 21.06 -16.68 -4.95
CA GLY A 205 20.16 -15.51 -4.86
C GLY A 205 18.77 -15.80 -4.29
N ALA A 206 17.82 -14.89 -4.52
CA ALA A 206 16.47 -14.95 -3.93
C ALA A 206 15.46 -15.87 -4.65
N GLY A 207 15.83 -16.47 -5.79
CA GLY A 207 14.97 -17.36 -6.56
C GLY A 207 14.59 -18.66 -5.85
N ILE A 208 13.44 -19.21 -6.23
CA ILE A 208 12.89 -20.44 -5.66
C ILE A 208 13.09 -21.58 -6.64
N TRP A 209 13.88 -22.58 -6.25
CA TRP A 209 14.08 -23.79 -7.08
C TRP A 209 12.77 -24.57 -7.23
N CYS A 210 12.45 -24.96 -8.46
CA CYS A 210 11.20 -25.65 -8.79
C CYS A 210 11.40 -27.02 -9.46
N LYS A 211 12.62 -27.58 -9.36
CA LYS A 211 13.02 -28.88 -9.94
C LYS A 211 12.95 -28.95 -11.47
N GLN A 212 12.85 -27.81 -12.15
CA GLN A 212 12.79 -27.76 -13.62
C GLN A 212 14.16 -27.43 -14.21
N ILE A 213 14.68 -28.38 -15.00
CA ILE A 213 15.85 -28.19 -15.85
C ILE A 213 15.35 -28.07 -17.29
N LEU A 214 15.77 -27.02 -17.99
CA LEU A 214 15.44 -26.82 -19.40
C LEU A 214 16.61 -27.31 -20.26
N GLU A 215 16.31 -28.23 -21.19
CA GLU A 215 17.24 -28.77 -22.18
C GLU A 215 18.58 -29.29 -21.59
N GLY A 216 18.58 -29.70 -20.32
CA GLY A 216 19.79 -30.15 -19.62
C GLY A 216 20.92 -29.11 -19.55
N CYS A 217 20.63 -27.81 -19.79
CA CYS A 217 21.63 -26.75 -19.86
C CYS A 217 21.34 -25.54 -18.94
N CYS A 218 20.07 -25.36 -18.54
CA CYS A 218 19.64 -24.24 -17.70
C CYS A 218 18.73 -24.68 -16.55
N PHE A 219 18.92 -24.08 -15.38
CA PHE A 219 17.96 -24.12 -14.28
C PHE A 219 16.87 -23.08 -14.50
N PHE A 220 15.62 -23.47 -14.24
CA PHE A 220 14.50 -22.53 -14.15
C PHE A 220 14.13 -22.31 -12.67
N LEU A 221 14.28 -21.06 -12.20
CA LEU A 221 13.94 -20.66 -10.85
C LEU A 221 12.71 -19.75 -10.86
N LYS A 222 11.73 -20.04 -9.99
CA LYS A 222 10.54 -19.21 -9.82
C LYS A 222 10.89 -17.90 -9.14
N LEU A 223 10.19 -16.83 -9.53
CA LEU A 223 10.21 -15.59 -8.78
C LEU A 223 9.56 -15.75 -7.39
N PRO A 224 10.11 -15.10 -6.34
CA PRO A 224 9.55 -15.16 -5.00
C PRO A 224 8.21 -14.43 -4.93
N HIS A 225 7.21 -15.06 -4.30
CA HIS A 225 5.86 -14.50 -4.16
C HIS A 225 5.57 -14.07 -2.71
N LYS A 226 4.87 -12.93 -2.53
CA LYS A 226 4.56 -12.35 -1.20
C LYS A 226 3.84 -13.29 -0.23
N ASN A 227 2.97 -14.15 -0.77
CA ASN A 227 2.16 -15.10 0.01
C ASN A 227 2.87 -16.45 0.26
N GLY A 228 4.14 -16.59 -0.10
CA GLY A 228 4.93 -17.81 0.10
C GLY A 228 5.34 -18.53 -1.19
N SER A 229 6.18 -19.54 -1.04
CA SER A 229 6.89 -20.23 -2.13
C SER A 229 6.02 -21.12 -3.02
N SER A 230 4.86 -21.55 -2.52
CA SER A 230 3.89 -22.36 -3.27
C SER A 230 3.19 -21.57 -4.37
N PHE A 231 3.02 -20.25 -4.21
CA PHE A 231 2.34 -19.41 -5.17
C PHE A 231 3.21 -19.09 -6.40
N ARG A 232 2.56 -18.81 -7.54
CA ARG A 232 3.22 -18.44 -8.80
C ARG A 232 3.07 -16.96 -9.10
N VAL A 233 4.08 -16.37 -9.71
CA VAL A 233 4.05 -14.97 -10.15
C VAL A 233 3.44 -14.90 -11.54
N GLY A 234 2.29 -14.23 -11.67
CA GLY A 234 1.61 -14.04 -12.95
C GLY A 234 2.10 -12.85 -13.77
N ASN A 235 2.48 -11.76 -13.10
CA ASN A 235 2.99 -10.55 -13.73
C ASN A 235 4.16 -9.95 -12.91
N PRO A 236 5.40 -9.91 -13.45
CA PRO A 236 6.57 -9.35 -12.77
C PRO A 236 6.58 -7.81 -12.77
N LEU A 237 5.66 -7.17 -13.51
CA LEU A 237 5.40 -5.71 -13.47
C LEU A 237 4.21 -5.36 -12.54
N SER A 238 3.76 -6.30 -11.72
CA SER A 238 2.70 -6.04 -10.74
C SER A 238 3.20 -5.19 -9.58
N LYS A 239 2.26 -4.60 -8.82
CA LYS A 239 2.54 -3.68 -7.70
C LYS A 239 3.57 -4.24 -6.70
N ASP A 240 3.51 -5.55 -6.44
CA ASP A 240 4.35 -6.21 -5.44
C ASP A 240 5.84 -6.23 -5.82
N PHE A 241 6.16 -6.09 -7.12
CA PHE A 241 7.52 -6.13 -7.65
C PHE A 241 8.07 -4.75 -8.01
N LEU A 242 7.27 -3.67 -7.92
CA LEU A 242 7.73 -2.31 -8.25
C LEU A 242 8.92 -1.86 -7.39
N ASN A 243 8.93 -2.23 -6.10
CA ASN A 243 10.03 -1.89 -5.20
C ASN A 243 11.31 -2.72 -5.49
N LYS A 244 11.18 -3.88 -6.14
CA LYS A 244 12.33 -4.72 -6.54
C LYS A 244 13.16 -4.09 -7.66
N PHE A 245 12.58 -3.14 -8.38
CA PHE A 245 13.32 -2.33 -9.35
C PHE A 245 14.23 -1.29 -8.70
N SER A 246 13.76 -0.62 -7.63
CA SER A 246 14.61 0.34 -6.90
C SER A 246 15.77 -0.34 -6.17
N GLU A 247 15.60 -1.60 -5.79
CA GLU A 247 16.64 -2.43 -5.18
C GLU A 247 17.65 -2.99 -6.22
N ASN A 248 17.50 -2.67 -7.52
CA ASN A 248 18.26 -3.26 -8.64
C ASN A 248 18.17 -4.80 -8.76
N VAL A 249 17.23 -5.44 -8.04
CA VAL A 249 17.00 -6.89 -8.10
C VAL A 249 16.27 -7.26 -9.39
N LEU A 250 15.29 -6.46 -9.80
CA LEU A 250 14.62 -6.59 -11.09
C LEU A 250 15.10 -5.43 -11.97
N SER A 251 15.68 -5.70 -13.14
CA SER A 251 16.35 -4.69 -13.97
C SER A 251 16.09 -4.92 -15.46
N SER A 252 16.44 -3.93 -16.28
CA SER A 252 16.54 -4.12 -17.73
C SER A 252 17.84 -4.85 -18.06
N GLY A 253 17.77 -5.86 -18.91
CA GLY A 253 18.94 -6.52 -19.47
C GLY A 253 19.69 -5.68 -20.49
N ASP A 254 19.15 -4.54 -20.94
CA ASP A 254 19.82 -3.58 -21.82
C ASP A 254 20.01 -2.26 -21.05
N SER A 255 21.27 -1.96 -20.71
CA SER A 255 21.68 -0.77 -19.96
C SER A 255 21.53 0.53 -20.78
N ALA A 256 21.53 0.42 -22.11
CA ALA A 256 21.62 1.54 -23.02
C ALA A 256 20.27 2.26 -23.26
N GLU A 257 19.13 1.57 -23.13
CA GLU A 257 17.86 2.09 -23.67
C GLU A 257 16.89 2.69 -22.65
N GLY A 258 17.13 2.58 -21.34
CA GLY A 258 16.35 3.27 -20.28
C GLY A 258 14.82 3.04 -20.27
N SER A 259 14.28 2.31 -21.25
CA SER A 259 12.86 2.26 -21.60
C SER A 259 12.07 1.45 -20.58
N ALA A 260 12.63 0.33 -20.11
CA ALA A 260 12.04 -0.42 -19.01
C ALA A 260 11.93 0.44 -17.74
N LYS A 261 13.01 1.13 -17.35
CA LYS A 261 13.01 2.04 -16.19
C LYS A 261 11.90 3.09 -16.32
N ARG A 262 11.79 3.73 -17.49
CA ARG A 262 10.72 4.71 -17.76
C ARG A 262 9.32 4.12 -17.67
N VAL A 263 9.07 2.93 -18.23
CA VAL A 263 7.75 2.26 -18.15
C VAL A 263 7.39 1.93 -16.70
N ILE A 264 8.35 1.53 -15.89
CA ILE A 264 8.15 1.22 -14.47
C ILE A 264 7.89 2.48 -13.67
N ASP A 265 8.61 3.56 -13.93
CA ASP A 265 8.38 4.86 -13.30
C ASP A 265 6.95 5.34 -13.61
N ILE A 266 6.52 5.24 -14.87
CA ILE A 266 5.14 5.54 -15.28
C ILE A 266 4.13 4.61 -14.59
N ALA A 267 4.40 3.31 -14.50
CA ALA A 267 3.53 2.36 -13.80
C ALA A 267 3.41 2.67 -12.31
N ARG A 268 4.51 3.09 -11.67
CA ARG A 268 4.53 3.55 -10.27
C ARG A 268 3.70 4.82 -10.11
N MET A 269 3.86 5.78 -11.02
CA MET A 269 3.11 7.04 -11.03
C MET A 269 1.60 6.82 -11.14
N MET A 270 1.16 5.91 -11.99
CA MET A 270 -0.27 5.61 -12.19
C MET A 270 -0.85 4.65 -11.14
N SER A 271 -0.04 4.02 -10.29
CA SER A 271 -0.49 2.95 -9.39
C SER A 271 -1.60 3.39 -8.44
N TYR A 272 -1.54 4.63 -7.93
CA TYR A 272 -2.59 5.20 -7.08
C TYR A 272 -3.86 5.48 -7.89
N TRP A 273 -3.72 6.18 -9.01
CA TRP A 273 -4.84 6.53 -9.88
C TRP A 273 -5.63 5.31 -10.36
N ARG A 274 -4.97 4.25 -10.81
CA ARG A 274 -5.65 3.02 -11.28
C ARG A 274 -6.57 2.38 -10.23
N ASN A 275 -6.25 2.49 -8.95
CA ASN A 275 -7.04 1.88 -7.88
C ASN A 275 -8.19 2.78 -7.41
N ASN A 276 -8.03 4.10 -7.52
CA ASN A 276 -8.97 5.06 -6.97
C ASN A 276 -9.84 5.73 -8.03
N ARG A 277 -9.42 5.76 -9.30
CA ARG A 277 -10.10 6.46 -10.40
C ARG A 277 -11.60 6.19 -10.44
N ASP A 278 -12.00 4.92 -10.48
CA ASP A 278 -13.42 4.58 -10.65
C ASP A 278 -14.23 4.97 -9.40
N ARG A 279 -13.60 4.95 -8.21
CA ARG A 279 -14.23 5.40 -6.96
C ARG A 279 -14.37 6.92 -6.88
N ILE A 280 -13.37 7.64 -7.42
CA ILE A 280 -13.34 9.11 -7.51
C ILE A 280 -14.39 9.59 -8.51
N ILE A 281 -14.41 9.01 -9.72
CA ILE A 281 -15.36 9.37 -10.77
C ILE A 281 -16.80 9.00 -10.36
N GLY A 282 -16.97 7.91 -9.62
CA GLY A 282 -18.27 7.47 -9.10
C GLY A 282 -18.77 8.23 -7.87
N GLN A 283 -18.11 9.30 -7.42
CA GLN A 283 -18.59 10.10 -6.29
C GLN A 283 -19.90 10.82 -6.62
N MET A 284 -20.78 10.94 -5.63
CA MET A 284 -22.01 11.70 -5.76
C MET A 284 -21.70 13.19 -5.67
N VAL A 285 -21.93 13.91 -6.77
CA VAL A 285 -21.73 15.36 -6.87
C VAL A 285 -23.07 16.03 -7.08
N VAL A 286 -23.35 17.07 -6.31
CA VAL A 286 -24.54 17.92 -6.44
C VAL A 286 -24.07 19.30 -6.86
N TRP A 287 -24.69 19.85 -7.90
CA TRP A 287 -24.39 21.18 -8.40
C TRP A 287 -25.54 22.13 -8.08
N LEU A 288 -25.19 23.34 -7.68
CA LEU A 288 -26.11 24.46 -7.48
C LEU A 288 -25.79 25.52 -8.53
N ASN A 289 -26.82 25.96 -9.24
CA ASN A 289 -26.70 27.09 -10.16
C ASN A 289 -26.60 28.39 -9.38
N LYS A 290 -26.12 29.44 -10.04
CA LYS A 290 -26.02 30.78 -9.45
C LYS A 290 -27.33 31.26 -8.82
N ASP A 291 -28.47 30.95 -9.41
CA ASP A 291 -29.79 31.37 -8.92
C ASP A 291 -30.19 30.69 -7.60
N ASP A 292 -29.77 29.44 -7.40
CA ASP A 292 -30.04 28.62 -6.21
C ASP A 292 -29.08 28.93 -5.04
N LEU A 293 -28.02 29.71 -5.29
CA LEU A 293 -27.06 30.10 -4.26
C LEU A 293 -27.67 31.12 -3.28
N PRO A 294 -27.33 31.04 -1.98
CA PRO A 294 -27.64 32.08 -1.02
C PRO A 294 -27.12 33.46 -1.45
N GLU A 295 -27.88 34.52 -1.18
CA GLU A 295 -27.51 35.92 -1.51
C GLU A 295 -26.15 36.34 -0.94
N GLU A 296 -25.76 35.80 0.23
CA GLU A 296 -24.44 36.03 0.84
C GLU A 296 -23.28 35.58 -0.07
N LEU A 297 -23.49 34.50 -0.85
CA LEU A 297 -22.50 33.99 -1.79
C LEU A 297 -22.60 34.72 -3.14
N LYS A 298 -23.81 35.09 -3.59
CA LYS A 298 -24.01 35.83 -4.86
C LYS A 298 -23.31 37.20 -4.87
N ASN A 299 -23.32 37.90 -3.74
CA ASN A 299 -22.83 39.28 -3.62
C ASN A 299 -21.31 39.39 -3.37
N ASN A 300 -20.59 38.26 -3.27
CA ASN A 300 -19.16 38.28 -2.97
C ASN A 300 -18.36 38.57 -4.27
N SER A 301 -17.50 39.59 -4.25
CA SER A 301 -16.79 40.09 -5.45
C SER A 301 -15.89 39.06 -6.14
N ASN A 302 -15.47 38.02 -5.41
CA ASN A 302 -14.68 36.89 -5.93
C ASN A 302 -15.52 35.82 -6.66
N ILE A 303 -16.85 35.96 -6.72
CA ILE A 303 -17.79 34.99 -7.32
C ILE A 303 -18.28 35.43 -8.71
N ASN A 304 -17.86 36.61 -9.21
CA ASN A 304 -18.36 37.15 -10.49
C ASN A 304 -18.14 36.19 -11.69
N ASP A 305 -17.13 35.33 -11.63
CA ASP A 305 -16.81 34.33 -12.68
C ASP A 305 -17.31 32.90 -12.39
N ILE A 306 -17.90 32.63 -11.21
CA ILE A 306 -18.35 31.27 -10.84
C ILE A 306 -19.82 31.09 -11.23
N THR A 307 -20.06 30.32 -12.30
CA THR A 307 -21.40 30.03 -12.83
C THR A 307 -22.15 28.97 -12.03
N GLU A 308 -21.44 28.01 -11.43
CA GLU A 308 -22.00 26.87 -10.70
C GLU A 308 -21.12 26.52 -9.49
N CYS A 309 -21.75 26.08 -8.38
CA CYS A 309 -21.06 25.60 -7.19
C CYS A 309 -21.40 24.13 -6.94
N GLY A 310 -20.38 23.27 -6.89
CA GLY A 310 -20.52 21.84 -6.67
C GLY A 310 -20.18 21.44 -5.25
N ALA A 311 -20.95 20.51 -4.68
CA ALA A 311 -20.64 19.83 -3.43
C ALA A 311 -20.55 18.32 -3.66
N ILE A 312 -19.52 17.70 -3.10
CA ILE A 312 -19.38 16.25 -3.05
C ILE A 312 -20.08 15.77 -1.79
N CYS A 313 -20.96 14.77 -1.93
CA CYS A 313 -21.71 14.18 -0.82
C CYS A 313 -21.31 12.71 -0.66
N PRO A 314 -20.25 12.40 0.11
CA PRO A 314 -19.81 11.02 0.30
C PRO A 314 -20.85 10.20 1.07
N GLN A 315 -21.07 8.96 0.65
CA GLN A 315 -21.97 8.02 1.33
C GLN A 315 -21.27 7.36 2.52
N VAL A 316 -21.07 8.13 3.59
CA VAL A 316 -20.35 7.67 4.80
C VAL A 316 -21.23 6.77 5.65
N VAL A 317 -20.75 5.58 5.98
CA VAL A 317 -21.37 4.70 6.97
C VAL A 317 -20.73 4.97 8.33
N ALA A 318 -21.42 5.68 9.23
CA ALA A 318 -20.85 6.20 10.49
C ALA A 318 -20.23 5.13 11.42
N CYS A 319 -20.78 3.91 11.43
CA CYS A 319 -20.27 2.77 12.20
C CYS A 319 -20.06 1.56 11.29
N GLY A 320 -19.34 1.76 10.19
CA GLY A 320 -19.16 0.74 9.15
C GLY A 320 -18.22 -0.41 9.55
N THR A 321 -17.38 -0.22 10.58
CA THR A 321 -16.47 -1.26 11.08
C THR A 321 -16.86 -1.76 12.47
N LEU A 322 -16.34 -2.94 12.86
CA LEU A 322 -16.45 -3.45 14.23
C LEU A 322 -15.92 -2.45 15.28
N THR A 323 -14.90 -1.67 14.92
CA THR A 323 -14.30 -0.64 15.76
C THR A 323 -15.11 0.66 15.80
N ARG A 324 -16.31 0.67 15.21
CA ARG A 324 -17.23 1.81 15.08
C ARG A 324 -16.66 2.97 14.26
N ARG A 325 -15.60 2.73 13.49
CA ARG A 325 -15.09 3.75 12.57
C ARG A 325 -16.08 3.94 11.44
N ALA A 326 -16.16 5.18 11.00
CA ALA A 326 -16.85 5.50 9.76
C ALA A 326 -16.14 4.83 8.58
N MET A 327 -16.90 4.48 7.55
CA MET A 327 -16.38 3.87 6.32
C MET A 327 -16.90 4.62 5.10
N GLU A 328 -15.98 5.08 4.26
CA GLU A 328 -16.24 5.49 2.88
C GLU A 328 -14.99 5.16 2.03
N PRO A 329 -15.13 4.49 0.86
CA PRO A 329 -13.98 3.91 0.14
C PRO A 329 -13.03 4.88 -0.55
N THR A 330 -13.35 6.17 -0.65
CA THR A 330 -12.58 7.17 -1.40
C THR A 330 -11.92 8.15 -0.45
N TRP A 331 -12.71 8.97 0.24
CA TRP A 331 -12.29 10.05 1.11
C TRP A 331 -11.63 9.50 2.37
N MET A 332 -12.20 8.48 3.04
CA MET A 332 -11.58 7.93 4.26
C MET A 332 -10.31 7.10 4.01
N THR A 333 -9.94 6.92 2.74
CA THR A 333 -8.68 6.27 2.34
C THR A 333 -7.79 7.18 1.49
N ALA A 334 -8.18 8.45 1.32
CA ALA A 334 -7.47 9.41 0.49
C ALA A 334 -6.07 9.65 1.05
N SER A 335 -5.06 9.41 0.23
CA SER A 335 -3.68 9.64 0.64
C SER A 335 -3.33 11.13 0.61
N ASN A 336 -2.28 11.50 1.34
CA ASN A 336 -1.64 12.80 1.17
C ASN A 336 -0.96 12.89 -0.21
N SER A 337 -0.76 14.12 -0.68
CA SER A 337 -0.07 14.42 -1.94
C SER A 337 1.34 13.82 -1.96
N GLN A 338 1.64 13.04 -3.00
CA GLN A 338 2.96 12.47 -3.26
C GLN A 338 3.44 12.88 -4.65
N ARG A 339 4.64 13.48 -4.71
CA ARG A 339 5.23 14.01 -5.95
C ARG A 339 5.36 12.99 -7.08
N GLU A 340 5.44 11.71 -6.74
CA GLU A 340 5.61 10.63 -7.71
C GLU A 340 4.28 9.96 -8.10
N ARG A 341 3.12 10.36 -7.58
CA ARG A 341 1.84 9.65 -7.80
C ARG A 341 0.76 10.56 -8.37
N ILE A 342 0.20 10.14 -9.50
CA ILE A 342 -0.90 10.83 -10.18
C ILE A 342 -2.16 10.77 -9.31
N GLY A 343 -2.83 11.91 -9.16
CA GLY A 343 -4.09 12.07 -8.42
C GLY A 343 -3.97 11.94 -6.92
N SER A 344 -2.75 11.87 -6.37
CA SER A 344 -2.55 11.80 -4.91
C SER A 344 -2.87 13.13 -4.20
N GLU A 345 -2.97 14.22 -4.96
CA GLU A 345 -3.42 15.56 -4.55
C GLU A 345 -4.95 15.71 -4.48
N LEU A 346 -5.73 14.63 -4.68
CA LEU A 346 -7.21 14.69 -4.73
C LEU A 346 -7.83 15.52 -3.61
N ARG A 347 -7.31 15.39 -2.37
CA ARG A 347 -7.82 16.13 -1.21
C ARG A 347 -7.81 17.63 -1.49
N SER A 348 -6.70 18.19 -2.00
CA SER A 348 -6.55 19.63 -2.20
C SER A 348 -7.40 20.19 -3.34
N MET A 349 -8.01 19.32 -4.16
CA MET A 349 -8.97 19.76 -5.17
C MET A 349 -10.34 20.11 -4.57
N VAL A 350 -10.60 19.71 -3.33
CA VAL A 350 -11.79 20.14 -2.59
C VAL A 350 -11.52 21.50 -1.97
N GLN A 351 -12.27 22.50 -2.44
CA GLN A 351 -12.13 23.89 -2.01
C GLN A 351 -13.34 24.32 -1.18
N ALA A 352 -13.11 25.22 -0.24
CA ALA A 352 -14.18 25.92 0.45
C ALA A 352 -14.90 26.88 -0.52
N PRO A 353 -16.22 27.06 -0.41
CA PRO A 353 -16.91 28.14 -1.12
C PRO A 353 -16.36 29.51 -0.69
N ALA A 354 -16.50 30.52 -1.54
CA ALA A 354 -15.94 31.85 -1.24
C ALA A 354 -16.53 32.43 0.06
N GLY A 355 -15.70 33.10 0.85
CA GLY A 355 -16.07 33.59 2.19
C GLY A 355 -16.11 32.51 3.27
N TYR A 356 -15.75 31.27 2.95
CA TYR A 356 -15.58 30.18 3.91
C TYR A 356 -14.14 29.67 3.94
N ARG A 357 -13.78 29.07 5.07
CA ARG A 357 -12.50 28.39 5.30
C ARG A 357 -12.76 26.99 5.83
N ILE A 358 -11.86 26.06 5.51
CA ILE A 358 -11.78 24.75 6.13
C ILE A 358 -10.82 24.87 7.30
N VAL A 359 -11.31 24.59 8.51
CA VAL A 359 -10.54 24.59 9.75
C VAL A 359 -10.47 23.16 10.27
N GLY A 360 -9.27 22.71 10.63
CA GLY A 360 -9.16 21.43 11.31
C GLY A 360 -7.75 21.06 11.72
N ALA A 361 -7.64 19.96 12.44
CA ALA A 361 -6.39 19.53 13.03
C ALA A 361 -6.26 18.02 13.02
N ASP A 362 -5.01 17.57 13.09
CA ASP A 362 -4.61 16.17 13.28
C ASP A 362 -4.34 15.92 14.76
N VAL A 363 -4.98 14.92 15.36
CA VAL A 363 -4.73 14.58 16.76
C VAL A 363 -3.42 13.79 16.87
N ASP A 364 -2.34 14.47 17.25
CA ASP A 364 -1.02 13.88 17.36
C ASP A 364 -1.00 12.59 18.17
N SER A 365 -0.63 11.50 17.48
CA SER A 365 -0.44 10.16 18.04
C SER A 365 -1.59 9.71 18.95
N GLN A 366 -2.84 10.02 18.57
CA GLN A 366 -4.05 9.80 19.37
C GLN A 366 -4.10 8.42 20.05
N GLU A 367 -3.98 7.35 19.27
CA GLU A 367 -4.07 5.99 19.77
C GLU A 367 -2.89 5.59 20.66
N LEU A 368 -1.69 6.12 20.35
CA LEU A 368 -0.50 5.90 21.16
C LEU A 368 -0.67 6.56 22.53
N TRP A 369 -1.20 7.79 22.57
CA TRP A 369 -1.55 8.47 23.81
C TRP A 369 -2.60 7.70 24.61
N ILE A 370 -3.67 7.21 23.96
CA ILE A 370 -4.70 6.37 24.61
C ILE A 370 -4.07 5.11 25.23
N ALA A 371 -3.22 4.41 24.47
CA ALA A 371 -2.52 3.21 24.96
C ALA A 371 -1.62 3.56 26.15
N SER A 372 -0.88 4.66 26.05
CA SER A 372 0.02 5.17 27.09
C SER A 372 -0.71 5.49 28.39
N VAL A 373 -1.77 6.30 28.32
CA VAL A 373 -2.53 6.75 29.50
C VAL A 373 -3.27 5.59 30.17
N LEU A 374 -3.70 4.58 29.42
CA LEU A 374 -4.25 3.34 29.99
C LEU A 374 -3.22 2.58 30.81
N GLY A 375 -1.96 2.51 30.34
CA GLY A 375 -0.87 1.89 31.07
C GLY A 375 -0.48 2.67 32.33
N ASP A 376 -0.38 3.99 32.22
CA ASP A 376 -0.07 4.90 33.32
C ASP A 376 -1.12 4.85 34.44
N ALA A 377 -2.40 4.92 34.07
CA ALA A 377 -3.52 4.82 35.01
C ALA A 377 -3.56 3.45 35.72
N TYR A 378 -3.30 2.37 34.98
CA TYR A 378 -3.28 1.01 35.55
C TYR A 378 -2.10 0.78 36.52
N ALA A 379 -0.91 1.29 36.19
CA ALA A 379 0.30 0.98 36.95
C ALA A 379 0.51 1.89 38.16
N CYS A 380 0.31 3.20 38.01
CA CYS A 380 0.73 4.19 39.00
C CYS A 380 -0.29 5.31 39.25
N GLY A 381 -1.32 5.46 38.40
CA GLY A 381 -2.33 6.52 38.56
C GLY A 381 -1.83 7.94 38.26
N ILE A 382 -0.71 8.07 37.53
CA ILE A 382 -0.11 9.37 37.16
C ILE A 382 0.39 9.31 35.71
N HIS A 383 0.15 10.37 34.93
CA HIS A 383 0.67 10.49 33.56
C HIS A 383 2.19 10.39 33.52
N GLY A 384 2.74 9.65 32.55
CA GLY A 384 4.18 9.58 32.34
C GLY A 384 4.93 8.66 33.30
N ALA A 385 4.22 7.97 34.20
CA ALA A 385 4.84 7.11 35.21
C ALA A 385 5.43 5.82 34.60
N THR A 386 4.86 5.32 33.50
CA THR A 386 5.43 4.18 32.77
C THR A 386 6.46 4.64 31.74
N PRO A 387 7.42 3.77 31.32
CA PRO A 387 8.35 4.12 30.25
C PRO A 387 7.63 4.55 28.97
N LEU A 388 6.51 3.90 28.63
CA LEU A 388 5.63 4.29 27.53
C LEU A 388 5.05 5.70 27.71
N GLY A 389 4.48 5.97 28.90
CA GLY A 389 4.06 7.29 29.37
C GLY A 389 5.08 8.36 29.07
N TRP A 390 6.28 8.15 29.62
CA TRP A 390 7.39 9.08 29.51
C TRP A 390 7.81 9.34 28.06
N MET A 391 7.97 8.27 27.26
CA MET A 391 8.31 8.37 25.84
C MET A 391 7.24 9.10 25.01
N THR A 392 5.97 9.02 25.41
CA THR A 392 4.85 9.63 24.68
C THR A 392 4.72 11.12 25.01
N ILE A 393 4.93 11.51 26.27
CA ILE A 393 4.73 12.89 26.74
C ILE A 393 5.98 13.75 26.54
N SER A 394 7.17 13.17 26.77
CA SER A 394 8.46 13.90 26.77
C SER A 394 9.37 13.50 25.60
N GLY A 395 9.04 12.43 24.86
CA GLY A 395 9.85 11.96 23.75
C GLY A 395 9.68 12.82 22.49
N SER A 396 10.77 13.01 21.75
CA SER A 396 10.74 13.75 20.49
C SER A 396 11.40 12.98 19.36
N LYS A 397 10.88 13.19 18.14
CA LYS A 397 11.45 12.59 16.92
C LYS A 397 12.85 13.12 16.62
N SER A 398 13.08 14.42 16.84
CA SER A 398 14.37 15.08 16.56
C SER A 398 15.48 14.54 17.45
N ASN A 399 15.20 14.31 18.74
CA ASN A 399 16.18 13.83 19.70
C ASN A 399 16.30 12.30 19.68
N GLY A 400 15.46 11.61 18.89
CA GLY A 400 15.41 10.15 18.83
C GLY A 400 14.96 9.51 20.14
N THR A 401 14.26 10.25 21.00
CA THR A 401 13.76 9.80 22.31
C THR A 401 12.31 9.33 22.26
N ASP A 402 11.64 9.46 21.12
CA ASP A 402 10.30 8.89 20.92
C ASP A 402 10.36 7.35 20.84
N MET A 403 9.23 6.71 21.20
CA MET A 403 9.13 5.24 21.22
C MET A 403 9.61 4.57 19.92
N HIS A 404 9.26 5.14 18.76
CA HIS A 404 9.63 4.54 17.48
C HIS A 404 11.14 4.59 17.26
N SER A 405 11.79 5.69 17.64
CA SER A 405 13.25 5.84 17.56
C SER A 405 13.98 4.93 18.53
N ILE A 406 13.47 4.80 19.77
CA ILE A 406 14.05 3.90 20.77
C ILE A 406 13.95 2.44 20.31
N THR A 407 12.78 2.03 19.80
CA THR A 407 12.59 0.68 19.26
C THR A 407 13.50 0.44 18.05
N ALA A 408 13.58 1.42 17.14
CA ALA A 408 14.43 1.37 15.96
C ALA A 408 15.91 1.20 16.33
N LYS A 409 16.41 1.99 17.31
CA LYS A 409 17.79 1.92 17.80
C LYS A 409 18.09 0.60 18.51
N ALA A 410 17.15 0.08 19.31
CA ALA A 410 17.33 -1.18 20.04
C ALA A 410 17.42 -2.41 19.12
N VAL A 411 16.67 -2.40 18.01
CA VAL A 411 16.55 -3.52 17.07
C VAL A 411 17.46 -3.37 15.85
N GLY A 412 17.91 -2.15 15.54
CA GLY A 412 18.74 -1.84 14.37
C GLY A 412 17.93 -1.80 13.08
N ILE A 413 16.78 -1.12 13.10
CA ILE A 413 15.90 -0.90 11.92
C ILE A 413 15.64 0.60 11.73
N SER A 414 15.06 0.99 10.59
CA SER A 414 14.65 2.38 10.39
C SER A 414 13.47 2.76 11.31
N ARG A 415 13.38 4.04 11.65
CA ARG A 415 12.26 4.57 12.45
C ARG A 415 10.91 4.31 11.81
N ASP A 416 10.80 4.44 10.49
CA ASP A 416 9.53 4.23 9.78
C ASP A 416 9.10 2.77 9.81
N HIS A 417 10.04 1.82 9.68
CA HIS A 417 9.74 0.40 9.87
C HIS A 417 9.33 0.10 11.32
N ALA A 418 10.02 0.67 12.30
CA ALA A 418 9.67 0.53 13.72
C ALA A 418 8.28 1.12 14.01
N LYS A 419 7.91 2.25 13.39
CA LYS A 419 6.57 2.85 13.50
C LYS A 419 5.50 1.85 13.09
N VAL A 420 5.61 1.25 11.89
CA VAL A 420 4.61 0.28 11.40
C VAL A 420 4.50 -0.92 12.34
N ILE A 421 5.63 -1.45 12.83
CA ILE A 421 5.62 -2.62 13.71
C ILE A 421 5.04 -2.28 15.09
N ASN A 422 5.37 -1.12 15.66
CA ASN A 422 4.85 -0.71 16.97
C ASN A 422 3.32 -0.56 16.95
N TYR A 423 2.76 0.10 15.93
CA TYR A 423 1.30 0.19 15.78
C TYR A 423 0.65 -1.19 15.63
N ALA A 424 1.21 -2.07 14.78
CA ALA A 424 0.71 -3.43 14.65
C ALA A 424 0.72 -4.19 15.99
N ARG A 425 1.78 -4.01 16.79
CA ARG A 425 1.90 -4.62 18.12
C ARG A 425 0.87 -4.10 19.12
N ILE A 426 0.64 -2.79 19.16
CA ILE A 426 -0.39 -2.17 20.02
C ILE A 426 -1.78 -2.75 19.68
N TYR A 427 -2.03 -3.06 18.41
CA TYR A 427 -3.25 -3.75 17.97
C TYR A 427 -3.25 -5.27 18.21
N GLY A 428 -2.30 -5.80 18.97
CA GLY A 428 -2.26 -7.22 19.34
C GLY A 428 -1.60 -8.14 18.32
N ALA A 429 -0.88 -7.62 17.31
CA ALA A 429 -0.10 -8.47 16.41
C ALA A 429 1.05 -9.16 17.17
N GLY A 430 1.19 -10.47 16.95
CA GLY A 430 2.20 -11.30 17.60
C GLY A 430 3.58 -11.28 16.91
N GLN A 431 4.54 -11.97 17.51
CA GLN A 431 5.92 -12.02 17.04
C GLN A 431 6.07 -12.52 15.60
N ASN A 432 5.32 -13.57 15.21
CA ASN A 432 5.36 -14.13 13.86
C ASN A 432 5.00 -13.09 12.79
N PHE A 433 4.08 -12.17 13.09
CA PHE A 433 3.71 -11.10 12.18
C PHE A 433 4.85 -10.09 12.01
N ALA A 434 5.52 -9.73 13.10
CA ALA A 434 6.70 -8.87 13.06
C ALA A 434 7.86 -9.51 12.29
N GLU A 435 8.08 -10.83 12.41
CA GLU A 435 9.09 -11.57 11.63
C GLU A 435 8.84 -11.45 10.12
N VAL A 436 7.58 -11.63 9.70
CA VAL A 436 7.18 -11.50 8.29
C VAL A 436 7.37 -10.06 7.80
N LEU A 437 6.94 -9.06 8.57
CA LEU A 437 7.11 -7.65 8.24
C LEU A 437 8.58 -7.24 8.13
N LEU A 438 9.41 -7.66 9.08
CA LEU A 438 10.85 -7.38 9.05
C LEU A 438 11.50 -7.93 7.78
N LYS A 439 11.10 -9.12 7.33
CA LYS A 439 11.58 -9.71 6.06
C LYS A 439 11.02 -8.99 4.83
N GLN A 440 9.82 -8.43 4.90
CA GLN A 440 9.26 -7.63 3.81
C GLN A 440 9.99 -6.29 3.66
N PHE A 441 10.29 -5.63 4.78
CA PHE A 441 11.02 -4.36 4.80
C PHE A 441 12.48 -4.53 4.43
N ASN A 442 13.11 -5.60 4.93
CA ASN A 442 14.45 -5.94 4.55
C ASN A 442 14.55 -7.42 4.15
N PRO A 443 14.47 -7.71 2.84
CA PRO A 443 14.65 -9.05 2.30
C PRO A 443 16.03 -9.64 2.58
N THR A 444 16.99 -8.83 3.07
CA THR A 444 18.31 -9.33 3.47
C THR A 444 18.36 -10.03 4.79
N PHE A 445 17.36 -9.84 5.65
CA PHE A 445 17.31 -10.57 6.91
C PHE A 445 17.06 -12.06 6.68
N SER A 446 17.95 -12.88 7.22
CA SER A 446 17.72 -14.32 7.34
C SER A 446 16.50 -14.56 8.25
N GLU A 447 15.87 -15.74 8.14
CA GLU A 447 14.73 -16.07 9.01
C GLU A 447 15.13 -16.08 10.49
N THR A 448 16.34 -16.56 10.79
CA THR A 448 16.91 -16.54 12.14
C THR A 448 17.18 -15.13 12.65
N GLU A 449 17.67 -14.24 11.79
CA GLU A 449 17.91 -12.84 12.16
C GLU A 449 16.59 -12.08 12.37
N ALA A 450 15.62 -12.26 11.47
CA ALA A 450 14.29 -11.67 11.61
C ALA A 450 13.60 -12.15 12.90
N ARG A 451 13.69 -13.45 13.21
CA ARG A 451 13.21 -14.02 14.48
C ARG A 451 13.91 -13.44 15.69
N SER A 452 15.25 -13.40 15.69
CA SER A 452 16.02 -12.82 16.79
C SER A 452 15.68 -11.35 17.03
N LYS A 453 15.58 -10.54 15.96
CA LYS A 453 15.18 -9.13 16.04
C LYS A 453 13.75 -8.96 16.54
N ALA A 454 12.80 -9.77 16.06
CA ALA A 454 11.43 -9.77 16.55
C ALA A 454 11.36 -10.16 18.03
N GLN A 455 12.02 -11.24 18.44
CA GLN A 455 12.09 -11.67 19.85
C GLN A 455 12.67 -10.57 20.74
N LYS A 456 13.80 -9.98 20.35
CA LYS A 456 14.42 -8.87 21.07
C LYS A 456 13.47 -7.67 21.18
N MET A 457 12.77 -7.33 20.10
CA MET A 457 11.79 -6.25 20.10
C MET A 457 10.66 -6.51 21.10
N PHE A 458 10.04 -7.70 21.06
CA PHE A 458 8.93 -8.06 21.97
C PHE A 458 9.40 -8.16 23.42
N ALA A 459 10.61 -8.67 23.67
CA ALA A 459 11.17 -8.75 25.03
C ALA A 459 11.41 -7.36 25.64
N ILE A 460 11.93 -6.40 24.87
CA ILE A 460 12.16 -5.02 25.36
C ILE A 460 10.85 -4.28 25.58
N THR A 461 9.87 -4.52 24.70
CA THR A 461 8.63 -3.73 24.70
C THR A 461 7.51 -4.37 25.50
N LYS A 462 7.04 -5.55 25.11
CA LYS A 462 5.97 -6.27 25.80
C LYS A 462 6.46 -6.90 27.10
N GLY A 463 7.72 -7.34 27.15
CA GLY A 463 8.31 -7.99 28.34
C GLY A 463 8.11 -9.49 28.35
N LYS A 464 8.23 -10.09 29.54
CA LYS A 464 8.02 -11.52 29.79
C LYS A 464 6.68 -11.77 30.46
N ARG A 465 6.02 -12.86 30.10
CA ARG A 465 4.77 -13.29 30.72
C ARG A 465 5.07 -14.09 32.00
N VAL A 466 4.56 -13.62 33.13
CA VAL A 466 4.75 -14.22 34.46
C VAL A 466 3.41 -14.64 35.07
N TYR A 467 3.47 -15.64 35.94
CA TYR A 467 2.34 -16.22 36.64
C TYR A 467 2.58 -16.08 38.15
N ASN A 468 1.65 -15.47 38.86
CA ASN A 468 1.71 -15.31 40.31
C ASN A 468 0.65 -16.22 40.94
N LEU A 469 1.03 -16.93 42.00
CA LEU A 469 0.14 -17.81 42.74
C LEU A 469 -0.98 -17.01 43.41
N ARG A 470 -2.14 -17.63 43.58
CA ARG A 470 -3.22 -17.08 44.39
C ARG A 470 -2.90 -17.23 45.88
N GLU A 471 -3.45 -16.34 46.69
CA GLU A 471 -3.21 -16.27 48.14
C GLU A 471 -3.41 -17.63 48.83
N GLU A 472 -4.44 -18.39 48.43
CA GLU A 472 -4.77 -19.74 48.93
C GLU A 472 -3.65 -20.77 48.80
N PHE A 473 -2.69 -20.55 47.90
CA PHE A 473 -1.58 -21.48 47.63
C PHE A 473 -0.23 -20.96 48.12
N LEU A 474 -0.17 -19.74 48.66
CA LEU A 474 1.09 -19.14 49.13
C LEU A 474 1.62 -19.80 50.40
N ASP A 475 0.77 -20.43 51.20
CA ASP A 475 1.20 -21.13 52.42
C ASP A 475 2.02 -22.39 52.09
N ASN A 476 1.77 -23.00 50.94
CA ASN A 476 2.39 -24.27 50.52
C ASN A 476 3.53 -24.08 49.52
N TYR A 477 3.68 -22.89 48.93
CA TYR A 477 4.62 -22.64 47.83
C TYR A 477 5.25 -21.25 47.91
N GLU A 478 6.45 -21.10 47.34
CA GLU A 478 7.18 -19.83 47.36
C GLU A 478 6.39 -18.67 46.72
N ASN A 479 6.28 -17.55 47.43
CA ASN A 479 5.70 -16.32 46.89
C ASN A 479 6.66 -15.61 45.92
N ARG A 480 6.75 -16.14 44.69
CA ARG A 480 7.54 -15.56 43.60
C ARG A 480 6.79 -15.57 42.27
N SER A 481 7.32 -14.85 41.28
CA SER A 481 6.81 -14.90 39.91
C SER A 481 7.36 -16.13 39.18
N TYR A 482 6.46 -16.94 38.63
CA TYR A 482 6.78 -18.15 37.89
C TYR A 482 6.73 -17.90 36.38
N SER A 483 7.61 -18.57 35.63
CA SER A 483 7.48 -18.68 34.17
C SER A 483 6.30 -19.58 33.79
N GLY A 484 5.83 -19.48 32.54
CA GLY A 484 4.72 -20.33 32.08
C GLY A 484 5.02 -21.83 32.15
N TYR A 485 6.27 -22.24 31.96
CA TYR A 485 6.67 -23.64 32.10
C TYR A 485 6.64 -24.09 33.57
N GLU A 486 7.18 -23.28 34.48
CA GLU A 486 7.16 -23.60 35.92
C GLU A 486 5.73 -23.62 36.47
N ALA A 487 4.88 -22.69 36.06
CA ALA A 487 3.48 -22.65 36.47
C ALA A 487 2.72 -23.89 35.99
N LEU A 488 2.95 -24.31 34.74
CA LEU A 488 2.35 -25.53 34.19
C LEU A 488 2.86 -26.78 34.92
N LYS A 489 4.15 -26.85 35.21
CA LYS A 489 4.75 -27.96 35.97
C LYS A 489 4.18 -28.05 37.39
N LEU A 490 4.05 -26.91 38.07
CA LEU A 490 3.51 -26.84 39.43
C LEU A 490 2.02 -27.20 39.47
N ALA A 491 1.24 -26.70 38.51
CA ALA A 491 -0.18 -27.04 38.39
C ALA A 491 -0.38 -28.53 38.12
N ALA A 492 0.43 -29.10 37.23
CA ALA A 492 0.42 -30.54 36.94
C ALA A 492 0.80 -31.38 38.18
N SER A 493 1.80 -30.97 38.97
CA SER A 493 2.16 -31.71 40.20
C SER A 493 1.06 -31.68 41.26
N CYS A 494 0.18 -30.69 41.21
CA CYS A 494 -0.95 -30.56 42.15
C CYS A 494 -2.26 -31.14 41.61
N ASN A 495 -2.26 -31.72 40.39
CA ASN A 495 -3.47 -32.14 39.67
C ASN A 495 -4.55 -31.05 39.57
N ARG A 496 -4.14 -29.80 39.36
CA ARG A 496 -5.02 -28.64 39.21
C ARG A 496 -4.78 -27.91 37.90
N ALA A 497 -5.75 -27.12 37.45
CA ALA A 497 -5.56 -26.27 36.30
C ALA A 497 -4.71 -25.04 36.66
N VAL A 498 -3.90 -24.53 35.73
CA VAL A 498 -3.09 -23.31 35.94
C VAL A 498 -3.97 -22.13 36.37
N LYS A 499 -5.16 -22.00 35.79
CA LYS A 499 -6.15 -20.95 36.13
C LYS A 499 -6.67 -21.03 37.56
N GLU A 500 -6.63 -22.19 38.21
CA GLU A 500 -7.10 -22.41 39.58
C GLU A 500 -6.02 -22.00 40.58
N MET A 501 -4.76 -22.35 40.31
CA MET A 501 -3.65 -22.06 41.21
C MET A 501 -3.06 -20.67 41.06
N PHE A 502 -3.09 -20.12 39.84
CA PHE A 502 -2.47 -18.84 39.52
C PHE A 502 -3.52 -17.78 39.20
N HIS A 503 -3.18 -16.51 39.43
CA HIS A 503 -3.89 -15.40 38.83
C HIS A 503 -3.67 -15.37 37.32
N HIS A 504 -4.49 -14.58 36.61
CA HIS A 504 -4.28 -14.33 35.20
C HIS A 504 -2.85 -13.85 34.94
N PRO A 505 -2.16 -14.42 33.94
CA PRO A 505 -0.77 -14.09 33.68
C PRO A 505 -0.61 -12.64 33.23
N ARG A 506 0.47 -12.01 33.67
CA ARG A 506 0.77 -10.60 33.39
C ARG A 506 2.11 -10.46 32.70
N TRP A 507 2.26 -9.41 31.92
CA TRP A 507 3.51 -8.99 31.31
C TRP A 507 4.32 -8.14 32.29
N VAL A 508 5.62 -8.40 32.40
CA VAL A 508 6.55 -7.68 33.28
C VAL A 508 7.89 -7.46 32.56
N GLY A 509 8.55 -6.34 32.88
CA GLY A 509 9.92 -6.04 32.45
C GLY A 509 10.06 -5.45 31.04
N GLY A 510 8.95 -5.15 30.36
CA GLY A 510 8.94 -4.42 29.10
C GLY A 510 8.45 -2.98 29.26
N THR A 511 8.80 -2.11 28.32
CA THR A 511 8.40 -0.69 28.33
C THR A 511 6.89 -0.46 28.25
N GLU A 512 6.15 -1.43 27.68
CA GLU A 512 4.71 -1.36 27.39
C GLU A 512 3.91 -2.40 28.21
N SER A 513 4.56 -3.13 29.12
CA SER A 513 3.93 -4.23 29.87
C SER A 513 2.65 -3.79 30.60
N ALA A 514 2.66 -2.62 31.23
CA ALA A 514 1.49 -2.06 31.92
C ALA A 514 0.30 -1.85 30.97
N MET A 515 0.55 -1.27 29.80
CA MET A 515 -0.48 -1.05 28.77
C MET A 515 -1.06 -2.36 28.26
N PHE A 516 -0.23 -3.36 27.95
CA PHE A 516 -0.72 -4.67 27.52
C PHE A 516 -1.52 -5.38 28.62
N ASN A 517 -1.10 -5.29 29.88
CA ASN A 517 -1.86 -5.86 30.99
C ASN A 517 -3.27 -5.25 31.07
N ARG A 518 -3.36 -3.92 30.98
CA ARG A 518 -4.65 -3.23 31.01
C ARG A 518 -5.53 -3.55 29.81
N LEU A 519 -4.95 -3.62 28.60
CA LEU A 519 -5.70 -3.98 27.39
C LEU A 519 -6.19 -5.42 27.43
N GLU A 520 -5.36 -6.36 27.88
CA GLU A 520 -5.74 -7.77 28.04
C GLU A 520 -6.84 -7.93 29.11
N GLU A 521 -6.77 -7.21 30.23
CA GLU A 521 -7.82 -7.19 31.27
C GLU A 521 -9.18 -6.75 30.70
N ILE A 522 -9.21 -5.62 29.97
CA ILE A 522 -10.45 -5.13 29.34
C ILE A 522 -10.96 -6.12 28.29
N ALA A 523 -10.06 -6.66 27.47
CA ALA A 523 -10.40 -7.58 26.40
C ALA A 523 -10.96 -8.92 26.92
N ILE A 524 -10.44 -9.44 28.04
CA ILE A 524 -10.85 -10.73 28.61
C ILE A 524 -12.13 -10.62 29.45
N SER A 525 -12.50 -9.42 29.90
CA SER A 525 -13.73 -9.21 30.66
C SER A 525 -14.98 -9.78 29.95
N ASP A 526 -15.97 -10.21 30.73
CA ASP A 526 -17.21 -10.84 30.21
C ASP A 526 -17.98 -9.92 29.24
N CYS A 527 -17.93 -8.61 29.51
CA CYS A 527 -18.56 -7.58 28.70
C CYS A 527 -17.53 -6.48 28.38
N PRO A 528 -16.62 -6.69 27.40
CA PRO A 528 -15.59 -5.73 27.06
C PRO A 528 -16.21 -4.38 26.68
N LYS A 529 -15.74 -3.33 27.34
CA LYS A 529 -16.21 -1.95 27.15
C LYS A 529 -15.06 -1.03 26.83
N THR A 530 -15.33 0.03 26.07
CA THR A 530 -14.35 1.07 25.82
C THR A 530 -14.04 1.85 27.10
N PRO A 531 -12.80 2.33 27.26
CA PRO A 531 -12.35 2.91 28.52
C PRO A 531 -13.00 4.25 28.88
N PHE A 532 -13.48 5.01 27.88
CA PHE A 532 -13.95 6.38 28.10
C PHE A 532 -15.47 6.47 28.19
N LEU A 533 -16.19 5.97 27.18
CA LEU A 533 -17.65 6.06 27.09
C LEU A 533 -18.38 4.74 27.40
N ASN A 534 -17.68 3.70 27.87
CA ASN A 534 -18.27 2.40 28.22
C ASN A 534 -19.08 1.73 27.09
N CYS A 535 -18.74 2.01 25.83
CA CYS A 535 -19.38 1.36 24.69
C CYS A 535 -19.01 -0.13 24.69
N ARG A 536 -19.99 -1.02 24.53
CA ARG A 536 -19.79 -2.47 24.65
C ARG A 536 -19.42 -3.11 23.30
N LEU A 537 -18.53 -4.09 23.32
CA LEU A 537 -18.19 -4.92 22.16
C LEU A 537 -19.41 -5.75 21.70
N SER A 538 -19.45 -6.13 20.43
CA SER A 538 -20.46 -7.06 19.93
C SER A 538 -20.43 -8.39 20.68
N ARG A 539 -21.61 -8.88 21.10
CA ARG A 539 -21.79 -10.15 21.83
C ARG A 539 -21.13 -11.35 21.15
N ALA A 540 -21.00 -11.32 19.83
CA ALA A 540 -20.35 -12.40 19.06
C ALA A 540 -18.85 -12.57 19.35
N LEU A 541 -18.20 -11.55 19.91
CA LEU A 541 -16.77 -11.56 20.24
C LEU A 541 -16.51 -11.57 21.76
N GLU A 542 -17.55 -11.69 22.57
CA GLU A 542 -17.44 -11.83 24.03
C GLU A 542 -16.98 -13.24 24.42
N VAL A 543 -16.42 -13.36 25.63
CA VAL A 543 -15.96 -14.64 26.19
C VAL A 543 -17.18 -15.42 26.70
N ASN A 544 -17.92 -16.06 25.80
CA ASN A 544 -19.09 -16.87 26.18
C ASN A 544 -18.67 -18.29 26.61
N GLY A 545 -17.94 -18.42 27.72
CA GLY A 545 -17.52 -19.70 28.30
C GLY A 545 -16.56 -20.54 27.44
N GLY A 546 -15.99 -19.96 26.38
CA GLY A 546 -15.02 -20.59 25.49
C GLY A 546 -13.57 -20.19 25.79
N ASP A 547 -12.64 -20.53 24.89
CA ASP A 547 -11.22 -20.15 25.00
C ASP A 547 -11.04 -18.62 25.01
N GLU A 548 -10.55 -18.10 26.13
CA GLU A 548 -10.23 -16.68 26.34
C GLU A 548 -9.19 -16.14 25.36
N ASN A 549 -8.37 -16.99 24.75
CA ASN A 549 -7.40 -16.57 23.73
C ASN A 549 -8.02 -16.44 22.34
N ARG A 550 -9.22 -17.00 22.13
CA ARG A 550 -9.93 -16.91 20.86
C ARG A 550 -10.28 -15.45 20.57
N PHE A 551 -9.83 -14.95 19.42
CA PHE A 551 -9.99 -13.55 19.00
C PHE A 551 -9.38 -12.50 19.94
N LEU A 552 -8.50 -12.87 20.88
CA LEU A 552 -7.87 -11.91 21.78
C LEU A 552 -7.16 -10.76 21.03
N PRO A 553 -6.38 -11.00 19.95
CA PRO A 553 -5.82 -9.90 19.16
C PRO A 553 -6.87 -8.94 18.60
N THR A 554 -8.01 -9.47 18.14
CA THR A 554 -9.12 -8.67 17.61
C THR A 554 -9.77 -7.81 18.69
N ARG A 555 -9.94 -8.36 19.90
CA ARG A 555 -10.48 -7.62 21.05
C ARG A 555 -9.54 -6.52 21.55
N ILE A 556 -8.24 -6.81 21.64
CA ILE A 556 -7.22 -5.80 22.00
C ILE A 556 -7.23 -4.65 20.98
N ASN A 557 -7.21 -4.98 19.69
CA ASN A 557 -7.31 -3.99 18.62
C ASN A 557 -8.58 -3.14 18.77
N TRP A 558 -9.70 -3.78 19.10
CA TRP A 558 -10.97 -3.10 19.29
C TRP A 558 -10.94 -2.11 20.46
N VAL A 559 -10.35 -2.47 21.61
CA VAL A 559 -10.30 -1.56 22.78
C VAL A 559 -9.63 -0.25 22.42
N VAL A 560 -8.48 -0.29 21.74
CA VAL A 560 -7.73 0.93 21.35
C VAL A 560 -8.45 1.71 20.26
N GLN A 561 -8.82 1.06 19.15
CA GLN A 561 -9.44 1.76 18.02
C GLN A 561 -10.84 2.30 18.34
N SER A 562 -11.64 1.52 19.07
CA SER A 562 -12.95 1.96 19.54
C SER A 562 -12.81 3.05 20.61
N GLY A 563 -11.77 3.00 21.46
CA GLY A 563 -11.43 4.11 22.36
C GLY A 563 -11.06 5.40 21.61
N ALA A 564 -10.39 5.31 20.46
CA ALA A 564 -10.14 6.48 19.60
C ALA A 564 -11.43 7.04 18.96
N VAL A 565 -12.41 6.19 18.68
CA VAL A 565 -13.74 6.64 18.22
C VAL A 565 -14.51 7.35 19.35
N ASP A 566 -14.40 6.89 20.60
CA ASP A 566 -14.94 7.62 21.75
C ASP A 566 -14.36 9.03 21.84
N PHE A 567 -13.05 9.15 21.64
CA PHE A 567 -12.36 10.44 21.60
C PHE A 567 -12.91 11.34 20.49
N LEU A 568 -13.10 10.81 19.28
CA LEU A 568 -13.71 11.55 18.17
C LEU A 568 -15.12 12.03 18.53
N HIS A 569 -15.97 11.17 19.10
CA HIS A 569 -17.33 11.57 19.50
C HIS A 569 -17.32 12.71 20.52
N LEU A 570 -16.44 12.64 21.53
CA LEU A 570 -16.26 13.72 22.49
C LEU A 570 -15.85 15.02 21.81
N MET A 571 -14.89 14.96 20.87
CA MET A 571 -14.50 16.14 20.10
C MET A 571 -15.66 16.75 19.30
N LEU A 572 -16.44 15.92 18.61
CA LEU A 572 -17.58 16.38 17.80
C LEU A 572 -18.66 17.02 18.69
N VAL A 573 -18.94 16.43 19.85
CA VAL A 573 -19.90 16.97 20.83
C VAL A 573 -19.39 18.29 21.42
N CYS A 574 -18.13 18.37 21.83
CA CYS A 574 -17.52 19.58 22.35
C CYS A 574 -17.50 20.71 21.32
N MET A 575 -17.13 20.43 20.07
CA MET A 575 -17.16 21.44 19.00
C MET A 575 -18.59 21.92 18.72
N ARG A 576 -19.57 21.01 18.69
CA ARG A 576 -20.98 21.38 18.55
C ARG A 576 -21.47 22.21 19.72
N TRP A 577 -20.99 21.95 20.94
CA TRP A 577 -21.33 22.74 22.12
C TRP A 577 -20.71 24.15 22.09
N LEU A 578 -19.42 24.26 21.74
CA LEU A 578 -18.70 25.55 21.71
C LEU A 578 -19.11 26.46 20.55
N MET A 579 -19.36 25.89 19.37
CA MET A 579 -19.60 26.65 18.13
C MET A 579 -21.07 26.61 17.66
N GLY A 580 -21.90 25.75 18.24
CA GLY A 580 -23.31 25.63 17.85
C GLY A 580 -23.50 25.33 16.36
N THR A 581 -24.33 26.13 15.70
CA THR A 581 -24.62 26.03 14.26
C THR A 581 -23.65 26.82 13.37
N LYS A 582 -22.69 27.55 13.96
CA LYS A 582 -21.74 28.40 13.22
C LYS A 582 -20.68 27.61 12.46
N VAL A 583 -20.49 26.34 12.84
CA VAL A 583 -19.54 25.44 12.23
C VAL A 583 -20.26 24.23 11.65
N ARG A 584 -19.85 23.77 10.47
CA ARG A 584 -20.34 22.53 9.88
C ARG A 584 -19.23 21.48 9.95
N PHE A 585 -19.52 20.33 10.55
CA PHE A 585 -18.63 19.18 10.43
C PHE A 585 -18.62 18.72 8.96
N SER A 586 -17.43 18.69 8.36
CA SER A 586 -17.28 18.30 6.95
C SER A 586 -16.93 16.83 6.86
N LEU A 587 -15.86 16.41 7.55
CA LEU A 587 -15.38 15.03 7.52
C LEU A 587 -14.32 14.77 8.61
N SER A 588 -14.13 13.50 8.93
CA SER A 588 -13.05 13.01 9.78
C SER A 588 -12.25 11.92 9.06
N PHE A 589 -10.93 12.07 8.98
CA PHE A 589 -10.03 11.06 8.41
C PHE A 589 -9.15 10.50 9.52
N HIS A 590 -9.30 9.23 9.89
CA HIS A 590 -8.46 8.64 10.95
C HIS A 590 -8.49 9.49 12.25
N ASP A 591 -7.43 10.24 12.52
CA ASP A 591 -7.17 11.16 13.63
C ASP A 591 -7.36 12.65 13.28
N GLU A 592 -7.73 12.98 12.04
CA GLU A 592 -8.03 14.34 11.59
C GLU A 592 -9.52 14.67 11.67
N VAL A 593 -9.85 15.89 12.10
CA VAL A 593 -11.22 16.43 12.10
C VAL A 593 -11.24 17.75 11.33
N ARG A 594 -12.13 17.87 10.34
CA ARG A 594 -12.24 19.05 9.48
C ARG A 594 -13.65 19.64 9.52
N TYR A 595 -13.69 20.96 9.60
CA TYR A 595 -14.89 21.76 9.71
C TYR A 595 -14.91 22.83 8.63
N LEU A 596 -16.09 23.14 8.11
CA LEU A 596 -16.33 24.28 7.24
C LEU A 596 -16.95 25.41 8.07
N VAL A 597 -16.41 26.62 7.92
CA VAL A 597 -16.83 27.80 8.69
C VAL A 597 -16.68 29.07 7.88
N LYS A 598 -17.49 30.09 8.18
CA LYS A 598 -17.32 31.45 7.63
C LYS A 598 -15.94 31.99 7.99
N GLU A 599 -15.34 32.73 7.07
CA GLU A 599 -13.97 33.25 7.21
C GLU A 599 -13.79 34.10 8.48
N GLU A 600 -14.78 34.91 8.82
CA GLU A 600 -14.79 35.75 10.03
C GLU A 600 -14.70 34.96 11.35
N LEU A 601 -15.11 33.69 11.35
CA LEU A 601 -15.11 32.81 12.51
C LEU A 601 -13.97 31.78 12.47
N ALA A 602 -13.11 31.79 11.45
CA ALA A 602 -12.08 30.78 11.26
C ALA A 602 -11.12 30.69 12.45
N TYR A 603 -10.61 31.83 12.95
CA TYR A 603 -9.69 31.86 14.09
C TYR A 603 -10.36 31.49 15.42
N LYS A 604 -11.61 31.89 15.63
CA LYS A 604 -12.40 31.46 16.80
C LYS A 604 -12.64 29.94 16.77
N THR A 605 -12.89 29.38 15.59
CA THR A 605 -13.03 27.94 15.39
C THR A 605 -11.72 27.20 15.68
N ALA A 606 -10.59 27.76 15.27
CA ALA A 606 -9.27 27.19 15.58
C ALA A 606 -9.02 27.15 17.09
N LEU A 607 -9.33 28.23 17.80
CA LEU A 607 -9.27 28.26 19.27
C LEU A 607 -10.23 27.26 19.91
N ALA A 608 -11.48 27.17 19.42
CA ALA A 608 -12.46 26.20 19.90
C ALA A 608 -11.99 24.75 19.73
N LEU A 609 -11.25 24.46 18.65
CA LEU A 609 -10.71 23.13 18.39
C LEU A 609 -9.60 22.80 19.39
N HIS A 610 -8.67 23.72 19.65
CA HIS A 610 -7.68 23.55 20.73
C HIS A 610 -8.34 23.30 22.10
N THR A 611 -9.33 24.10 22.48
CA THR A 611 -10.08 23.91 23.72
C THR A 611 -10.81 22.57 23.74
N THR A 612 -11.38 22.16 22.61
CA THR A 612 -12.04 20.85 22.48
C THR A 612 -11.09 19.70 22.78
N ASN A 613 -9.86 19.74 22.26
CA ASN A 613 -8.87 18.69 22.55
C ASN A 613 -8.45 18.69 24.02
N LEU A 614 -8.28 19.87 24.62
CA LEU A 614 -8.02 20.01 26.05
C LEU A 614 -9.13 19.36 26.89
N LEU A 615 -10.40 19.71 26.62
CA LEU A 615 -11.56 19.17 27.34
C LEU A 615 -11.70 17.66 27.13
N THR A 616 -11.51 17.19 25.90
CA THR A 616 -11.60 15.77 25.56
C THR A 616 -10.52 14.96 26.28
N ARG A 617 -9.26 15.40 26.24
CA ARG A 617 -8.15 14.72 26.93
C ARG A 617 -8.30 14.79 28.45
N SER A 618 -8.82 15.89 28.98
CA SER A 618 -9.11 16.04 30.41
C SER A 618 -10.19 15.06 30.86
N PHE A 619 -11.30 14.98 30.12
CA PHE A 619 -12.38 14.02 30.38
C PHE A 619 -11.87 12.58 30.32
N CYS A 620 -11.12 12.22 29.27
CA CYS A 620 -10.55 10.89 29.13
C CYS A 620 -9.60 10.53 30.27
N SER A 621 -8.75 11.47 30.72
CA SER A 621 -7.84 11.28 31.85
C SER A 621 -8.61 11.09 33.16
N PHE A 622 -9.61 11.94 33.41
CA PHE A 622 -10.46 11.86 34.59
C PHE A 622 -11.25 10.54 34.66
N ARG A 623 -11.78 10.05 33.52
CA ARG A 623 -12.47 8.76 33.44
C ARG A 623 -11.56 7.58 33.80
N LEU A 624 -10.25 7.71 33.60
CA LEU A 624 -9.25 6.72 33.98
C LEU A 624 -8.74 6.89 35.42
N GLY A 625 -9.25 7.88 36.17
CA GLY A 625 -8.84 8.16 37.55
C GLY A 625 -7.62 9.08 37.67
N LEU A 626 -7.21 9.74 36.59
CA LEU A 626 -6.12 10.72 36.59
C LEU A 626 -6.68 12.13 36.82
N SER A 627 -6.13 12.86 37.80
CA SER A 627 -6.57 14.22 38.15
C SER A 627 -5.96 15.32 37.29
N ASP A 628 -4.80 15.06 36.67
CA ASP A 628 -4.03 16.07 35.93
C ASP A 628 -3.93 15.74 34.44
N LEU A 629 -3.64 16.76 33.62
CA LEU A 629 -3.34 16.61 32.20
C LEU A 629 -2.05 17.37 31.84
N PRO A 630 -1.03 16.72 31.27
CA PRO A 630 0.19 17.41 30.86
C PRO A 630 -0.05 18.43 29.74
N MET A 631 0.64 19.57 29.80
CA MET A 631 0.51 20.63 28.81
C MET A 631 0.91 20.19 27.40
N SER A 632 1.91 19.32 27.25
CA SER A 632 2.38 18.82 25.94
C SER A 632 1.31 18.06 25.16
N VAL A 633 0.29 17.54 25.85
CA VAL A 633 -0.84 16.83 25.23
C VAL A 633 -2.11 17.68 25.23
N ALA A 634 -2.18 18.76 25.99
CA ALA A 634 -3.41 19.56 26.14
C ALA A 634 -3.92 20.15 24.81
N PHE A 635 -3.02 20.66 23.98
CA PHE A 635 -3.34 21.37 22.75
C PHE A 635 -2.81 20.62 21.53
N PHE A 636 -3.44 20.82 20.37
CA PHE A 636 -2.86 20.41 19.09
C PHE A 636 -1.50 21.08 18.86
N SER A 637 -0.59 20.38 18.17
CA SER A 637 0.64 21.00 17.65
C SER A 637 0.31 22.21 16.77
N SER A 638 -0.68 22.06 15.89
CA SER A 638 -1.24 23.13 15.10
C SER A 638 -2.69 22.85 14.70
N VAL A 639 -3.45 23.92 14.47
CA VAL A 639 -4.73 23.89 13.77
C VAL A 639 -4.57 24.58 12.43
N GLU A 640 -4.95 23.88 11.38
CA GLU A 640 -4.83 24.33 10.00
C GLU A 640 -6.09 25.10 9.59
N VAL A 641 -5.90 26.27 8.98
CA VAL A 641 -6.94 27.15 8.45
C VAL A 641 -6.63 27.43 6.99
N ASP A 642 -7.48 26.93 6.09
CA ASP A 642 -7.17 26.94 4.67
C ASP A 642 -8.43 27.14 3.80
N THR A 643 -8.25 27.56 2.55
CA THR A 643 -9.32 27.55 1.53
C THR A 643 -9.46 26.19 0.86
N VAL A 644 -8.48 25.29 1.03
CA VAL A 644 -8.49 23.95 0.43
C VAL A 644 -8.28 22.85 1.46
N LEU A 645 -8.79 21.65 1.16
CA LEU A 645 -8.63 20.49 2.01
C LEU A 645 -7.27 19.83 1.79
N ARG A 646 -6.23 20.28 2.50
CA ARG A 646 -4.93 19.58 2.55
C ARG A 646 -4.51 19.28 3.98
N LYS A 647 -3.57 18.34 4.14
CA LYS A 647 -3.11 17.93 5.47
C LYS A 647 -2.38 19.08 6.17
N ASP A 648 -1.35 19.60 5.50
CA ASP A 648 -0.53 20.72 5.96
C ASP A 648 -0.80 21.93 5.07
N SER A 649 -1.15 23.08 5.66
CA SER A 649 -1.58 24.27 4.88
C SER A 649 -0.46 24.89 4.04
N THR A 650 0.80 24.56 4.32
CA THR A 650 1.96 25.05 3.57
C THR A 650 2.29 24.18 2.35
N MET A 651 1.68 23.00 2.21
CA MET A 651 1.98 22.08 1.11
C MET A 651 1.31 22.52 -0.19
N ASP A 652 2.13 22.83 -1.19
CA ASP A 652 1.68 23.23 -2.53
C ASP A 652 1.09 22.07 -3.38
N CYS A 653 1.14 20.83 -2.88
CA CYS A 653 0.57 19.63 -3.52
C CYS A 653 1.00 19.41 -4.99
N LYS A 654 2.29 19.62 -5.28
CA LYS A 654 2.88 19.31 -6.60
C LYS A 654 2.92 17.80 -6.84
N THR A 655 2.31 17.36 -7.93
CA THR A 655 2.26 15.95 -8.37
C THR A 655 2.40 15.88 -9.89
N PRO A 656 2.52 14.70 -10.51
CA PRO A 656 2.65 14.62 -11.96
C PRO A 656 1.40 15.10 -12.72
N SER A 657 0.22 15.03 -12.10
CA SER A 657 -1.04 15.58 -12.63
C SER A 657 -1.21 17.07 -12.35
N ASN A 658 -0.50 17.61 -11.34
CA ASN A 658 -0.44 19.04 -11.03
C ASN A 658 1.03 19.51 -10.92
N PRO A 659 1.76 19.64 -12.05
CA PRO A 659 3.20 19.92 -12.03
C PRO A 659 3.54 21.33 -11.51
N HIS A 660 2.62 22.28 -11.69
CA HIS A 660 2.82 23.67 -11.25
C HIS A 660 2.46 23.89 -9.77
N GLY A 661 1.72 22.97 -9.16
CA GLY A 661 1.24 23.11 -7.78
C GLY A 661 -0.01 23.97 -7.68
N LEU A 662 -0.55 24.08 -6.46
CA LEU A 662 -1.76 24.85 -6.17
C LEU A 662 -1.54 26.35 -6.35
N HIS A 663 -0.39 26.87 -5.93
CA HIS A 663 -0.10 28.29 -5.94
C HIS A 663 0.03 28.83 -7.36
N ILE A 664 0.89 28.23 -8.19
CA ILE A 664 1.12 28.70 -9.57
C ILE A 664 0.02 28.17 -10.51
N GLY A 665 -0.38 26.91 -10.35
CA GLY A 665 -1.30 26.26 -11.29
C GLY A 665 -2.76 26.66 -11.11
N TYR A 666 -3.19 26.91 -9.87
CA TYR A 666 -4.59 27.21 -9.54
C TYR A 666 -4.79 28.56 -8.85
N GLY A 667 -3.71 29.33 -8.58
CA GLY A 667 -3.79 30.60 -7.88
C GLY A 667 -4.14 30.47 -6.39
N ILE A 668 -3.98 29.28 -5.80
CA ILE A 668 -4.39 28.99 -4.42
C ILE A 668 -3.18 29.16 -3.49
N PRO A 669 -3.16 30.18 -2.62
CA PRO A 669 -2.02 30.42 -1.74
C PRO A 669 -1.91 29.35 -0.63
N PRO A 670 -0.74 29.26 0.03
CA PRO A 670 -0.61 28.55 1.29
C PRO A 670 -1.62 29.06 2.33
N GLY A 671 -2.21 28.15 3.10
CA GLY A 671 -3.04 28.50 4.24
C GLY A 671 -2.20 28.76 5.50
N GLU A 672 -2.85 28.75 6.65
CA GLU A 672 -2.26 29.09 7.93
C GLU A 672 -2.25 27.90 8.89
N SER A 673 -1.13 27.72 9.58
CA SER A 673 -0.98 26.72 10.64
C SER A 673 -0.82 27.47 11.96
N LEU A 674 -1.80 27.33 12.86
CA LEU A 674 -1.89 28.13 14.07
C LEU A 674 -1.63 27.25 15.29
N ASN A 675 -0.64 27.62 16.11
CA ASN A 675 -0.55 27.05 17.46
C ASN A 675 -1.57 27.73 18.41
N ILE A 676 -1.63 27.26 19.65
CA ILE A 676 -2.56 27.81 20.65
C ILE A 676 -2.39 29.33 20.88
N TYR A 677 -1.16 29.83 20.89
CA TYR A 677 -0.86 31.25 21.12
C TYR A 677 -1.26 32.11 19.92
N ASP A 678 -1.00 31.63 18.70
CA ASP A 678 -1.40 32.29 17.47
C ASP A 678 -2.94 32.36 17.37
N ALA A 679 -3.61 31.25 17.68
CA ALA A 679 -5.06 31.17 17.69
C ALA A 679 -5.69 32.12 18.72
N LEU A 680 -5.13 32.22 19.92
CA LEU A 680 -5.57 33.16 20.97
C LEU A 680 -5.45 34.62 20.53
N SER A 681 -4.31 34.98 19.92
CA SER A 681 -4.05 36.33 19.43
C SER A 681 -5.03 36.70 18.31
N LYS A 682 -5.18 35.85 17.30
CA LYS A 682 -6.04 36.10 16.13
C LYS A 682 -7.54 36.01 16.43
N ALA A 683 -7.95 35.25 17.44
CA ALA A 683 -9.35 35.15 17.86
C ALA A 683 -9.85 36.37 18.66
N GLY A 684 -8.96 37.32 19.01
CA GLY A 684 -9.30 38.50 19.81
C GLY A 684 -9.38 38.20 21.32
N GLY A 685 -8.63 37.20 21.80
CA GLY A 685 -8.52 36.82 23.20
C GLY A 685 -9.12 35.45 23.55
N GLY A 686 -8.83 34.98 24.77
CA GLY A 686 -9.17 33.62 25.23
C GLY A 686 -10.48 33.47 26.02
N ASP A 687 -11.22 34.55 26.26
CA ASP A 687 -12.46 34.46 27.04
C ASP A 687 -13.65 34.06 26.17
N LEU A 688 -13.91 32.75 26.13
CA LEU A 688 -15.00 32.13 25.37
C LEU A 688 -16.38 32.70 25.77
N ARG A 689 -16.55 33.21 26.99
CA ARG A 689 -17.82 33.82 27.46
C ARG A 689 -18.17 35.11 26.74
N LYS A 690 -17.19 35.73 26.07
CA LYS A 690 -17.41 36.92 25.23
C LYS A 690 -18.02 36.56 23.87
N TRP A 691 -18.05 35.28 23.50
CA TRP A 691 -18.65 34.87 22.24
C TRP A 691 -20.17 34.96 22.34
N GLU A 692 -20.76 35.72 21.41
CA GLU A 692 -22.17 36.10 21.46
C GLU A 692 -23.14 34.91 21.49
N TRP A 693 -22.75 33.77 20.92
CA TRP A 693 -23.58 32.57 20.83
C TRP A 693 -23.37 31.54 21.96
N ILE A 694 -22.41 31.78 22.85
CA ILE A 694 -22.20 30.94 24.05
C ILE A 694 -23.03 31.45 25.23
N LYS A 695 -23.41 32.73 25.21
CA LYS A 695 -24.38 33.32 26.14
C LYS A 695 -25.78 32.82 25.82
#